data_AF-A0A3N4Z1W1-F1
#
_entry.id   AF-A0A3N4Z1W1-F1
#
_cell.length_a   1.000
_cell.length_b   1.000
_cell.length_c   1.000
_cell.angle_alpha   90.00
_cell.angle_beta   90.00
_cell.angle_gamma   90.00
#
_symmetry.space_group_name_H-M   'P 1'
#
loop_
_entity.id
_entity.type
_entity.pdbx_description
1 polymer ?
#
loop_
_entity_poly.entity_id
_entity_poly.type
_entity_poly.pdbx_seq_one_letter_code
_entity_poly.pdbx_strand_id
1 'polypeptide(L)'
;MVITPAVASGIDAASLGVIKGFYDGIFETTVRVSGPKVAELAKLIENTFRLVNISMINELATLTDRYYHPRGRTPARTNRASGAKPRWRHGLIDTLRRSPTSLLKRRADRAGGNMAITFAVTEIMLNTGLIVEPPQDGMTLFIGANNSGKSLLLRELNTQVELPGMTAGSTRWIRQALPRHSGSSEEFMAWLEERGYRTWTPRGDRILKDSIAHRWPAFTLAELAPFVKQTLWTDDRLQVEAEVDHWDPLLPSQSRLQYLYEDRDAESRFADLVHQAFGHYVCVDRYDEQIRLRVGRPHPDLRDALPGAAQEVAAAYRYLPLVSAQGDGFRSFVQILLQVMVRPAPLVIIDEPEAFLHPPQARLLGRLLAGLQGQTQLFVATHSADFLAGVLEAEQGRPVSIVRLDRSSGTPAARVLKPDAVQGLLRTPLLRYSNLPSGLFYDRVVLCEAAGDCQFYAAAFDATKEAAAAHDNTLFLHTSGKAPLGDTARRLRQCGIPTAVIADFDYLRSGLARAVKSLEGVTEHLESDLKCLREHAAGSRSEISAGGFKTEMDALLKGIKASDPLPDRVLGELTKLAKGGDRWGDLKKSGLGGLQGDPYNAAERLLRAAADFGLFVVPCGELESWVRQVPRGDKALWSQKVFDNGWYARPTEELKAFCSTIRAYLKDGVSDYARAAAQALQVSSRLDHSHAVVSNSSNDPLTEVRVLRATYTHGGRQHIQPLWGTPESKTSGALLAGDEFSVPLILMSDGDGDGHEWFLPPGSTDQALTVHFRDRAGLWWERIGDKPPFRLPAGPSEPDPAPQ
;
A
#
# COMPACT_ATOMS: atom_id res chain seq x y z
N MET A 1 -39.22 -43.91 -27.14
CA MET A 1 -37.97 -44.50 -26.64
C MET A 1 -36.81 -43.55 -26.93
N VAL A 2 -35.88 -43.41 -26.00
CA VAL A 2 -34.65 -42.61 -26.12
C VAL A 2 -33.60 -43.43 -26.88
N ILE A 3 -33.05 -42.84 -27.95
CA ILE A 3 -32.10 -43.52 -28.87
C ILE A 3 -30.67 -43.62 -28.33
N THR A 4 -30.35 -42.90 -27.24
CA THR A 4 -29.03 -42.94 -26.60
C THR A 4 -28.90 -44.23 -25.78
N PRO A 5 -27.88 -45.07 -25.99
CA PRO A 5 -27.69 -46.28 -25.20
C PRO A 5 -27.51 -45.97 -23.71
N ALA A 6 -28.19 -46.71 -22.86
CA ALA A 6 -28.10 -46.57 -21.40
C ALA A 6 -27.34 -47.75 -20.79
N VAL A 7 -26.45 -47.48 -19.83
CA VAL A 7 -25.78 -48.52 -19.04
C VAL A 7 -26.63 -48.84 -17.82
N ALA A 8 -26.97 -50.12 -17.63
CA ALA A 8 -27.73 -50.62 -16.49
C ALA A 8 -26.85 -51.55 -15.63
N SER A 9 -26.87 -51.31 -14.32
CA SER A 9 -26.18 -52.12 -13.31
C SER A 9 -27.10 -52.36 -12.12
N GLY A 10 -26.90 -53.47 -11.42
CA GLY A 10 -27.56 -53.77 -10.15
C GLY A 10 -26.53 -54.30 -9.16
N ILE A 11 -26.82 -54.17 -7.86
CA ILE A 11 -25.98 -54.72 -6.78
C ILE A 11 -25.96 -56.26 -6.79
N ASP A 12 -26.97 -56.88 -7.40
CA ASP A 12 -27.08 -58.31 -7.67
C ASP A 12 -27.87 -58.56 -8.98
N ALA A 13 -28.01 -59.83 -9.37
CA ALA A 13 -28.70 -60.22 -10.60
C ALA A 13 -30.20 -59.88 -10.62
N ALA A 14 -30.87 -59.93 -9.46
CA ALA A 14 -32.29 -59.61 -9.34
C ALA A 14 -32.52 -58.11 -9.55
N SER A 15 -31.71 -57.28 -8.89
CA SER A 15 -31.72 -55.82 -9.03
C SER A 15 -31.41 -55.37 -10.46
N LEU A 16 -30.43 -56.01 -11.11
CA LEU A 16 -30.10 -55.74 -12.52
C LEU A 16 -31.28 -56.07 -13.45
N GLY A 17 -32.02 -57.14 -13.15
CA GLY A 17 -33.23 -57.53 -13.89
C GLY A 17 -34.31 -56.46 -13.82
N VAL A 18 -34.60 -55.96 -12.61
CA VAL A 18 -35.62 -54.91 -12.37
C VAL A 18 -35.21 -53.60 -13.04
N ILE A 19 -33.97 -53.14 -12.82
CA ILE A 19 -33.46 -51.89 -13.38
C ILE A 19 -33.45 -51.94 -14.89
N LYS A 20 -33.00 -53.04 -15.50
CA LYS A 20 -33.05 -53.16 -16.95
C LYS A 20 -34.48 -53.22 -17.48
N GLY A 21 -35.40 -53.93 -16.84
CA GLY A 21 -36.80 -53.96 -17.26
C GLY A 21 -37.42 -52.56 -17.30
N PHE A 22 -37.11 -51.73 -16.30
CA PHE A 22 -37.50 -50.32 -16.29
C PHE A 22 -36.84 -49.52 -17.43
N TYR A 23 -35.53 -49.68 -17.63
CA TYR A 23 -34.78 -48.94 -18.66
C TYR A 23 -35.15 -49.35 -20.09
N ASP A 24 -35.48 -50.63 -20.32
CA ASP A 24 -35.95 -51.13 -21.62
C ASP A 24 -37.31 -50.56 -22.01
N GLY A 25 -38.10 -50.04 -21.05
CA GLY A 25 -39.32 -49.28 -21.36
C GLY A 25 -39.04 -47.85 -21.83
N ILE A 26 -37.82 -47.35 -21.63
CA ILE A 26 -37.45 -45.95 -21.82
C ILE A 26 -36.44 -45.79 -22.95
N PHE A 27 -35.43 -46.65 -23.04
CA PHE A 27 -34.30 -46.58 -23.97
C PHE A 27 -34.37 -47.68 -25.02
N GLU A 28 -33.94 -47.37 -26.24
CA GLU A 28 -33.88 -48.34 -27.34
C GLU A 28 -32.78 -49.39 -27.13
N THR A 29 -31.66 -48.99 -26.51
CA THR A 29 -30.53 -49.88 -26.22
C THR A 29 -30.12 -49.77 -24.76
N THR A 30 -30.25 -50.86 -24.01
CA THR A 30 -29.78 -50.94 -22.62
C THR A 30 -28.64 -51.96 -22.50
N VAL A 31 -27.46 -51.50 -22.10
CA VAL A 31 -26.25 -52.29 -21.94
C VAL A 31 -26.09 -52.72 -20.49
N ARG A 32 -26.13 -54.03 -20.23
CA ARG A 32 -25.89 -54.59 -18.89
C ARG A 32 -24.40 -54.56 -18.56
N VAL A 33 -24.07 -54.18 -17.33
CA VAL A 33 -22.71 -54.33 -16.78
C VAL A 33 -22.71 -55.15 -15.50
N SER A 34 -21.55 -55.71 -15.13
CA SER A 34 -21.40 -56.72 -14.08
C SER A 34 -21.64 -56.22 -12.66
N GLY A 35 -21.69 -54.90 -12.43
CA GLY A 35 -22.03 -54.32 -11.14
C GLY A 35 -21.88 -52.80 -11.11
N PRO A 36 -22.25 -52.15 -10.00
CA PRO A 36 -22.28 -50.68 -9.89
C PRO A 36 -20.92 -50.04 -10.14
N LYS A 37 -19.84 -50.64 -9.63
CA LYS A 37 -18.46 -50.16 -9.85
C LYS A 37 -18.11 -50.03 -11.34
N VAL A 38 -18.60 -50.94 -12.19
CA VAL A 38 -18.33 -50.90 -13.64
C VAL A 38 -19.16 -49.81 -14.32
N ALA A 39 -20.39 -49.58 -13.87
CA ALA A 39 -21.21 -48.47 -14.38
C ALA A 39 -20.64 -47.10 -13.97
N GLU A 40 -20.20 -46.96 -12.72
CA GLU A 40 -19.53 -45.76 -12.21
C GLU A 40 -18.23 -45.49 -12.97
N LEU A 41 -17.38 -46.51 -13.15
CA LEU A 41 -16.15 -46.37 -13.92
C LEU A 41 -16.41 -46.01 -15.38
N ALA A 42 -17.41 -46.62 -16.02
CA ALA A 42 -17.80 -46.26 -17.38
C ALA A 42 -18.21 -44.77 -17.48
N LYS A 43 -18.90 -44.24 -16.46
CA LYS A 43 -19.28 -42.83 -16.42
C LYS A 43 -18.09 -41.90 -16.18
N LEU A 44 -17.15 -42.31 -15.32
CA LEU A 44 -15.91 -41.57 -15.09
C LEU A 44 -15.07 -41.51 -16.37
N ILE A 45 -14.85 -42.65 -17.04
CA ILE A 45 -14.09 -42.72 -18.30
C ILE A 45 -14.73 -41.85 -19.39
N GLU A 46 -16.06 -41.87 -19.52
CA GLU A 46 -16.76 -41.02 -20.49
C GLU A 46 -16.54 -39.52 -20.22
N ASN A 47 -16.63 -39.10 -18.96
CA ASN A 47 -16.34 -37.72 -18.57
C ASN A 47 -14.86 -37.35 -18.81
N THR A 48 -13.92 -38.25 -18.52
CA THR A 48 -12.48 -38.05 -18.74
C THR A 48 -12.16 -37.93 -20.23
N PHE A 49 -12.68 -38.81 -21.08
CA PHE A 49 -12.49 -38.72 -22.54
C PHE A 49 -13.06 -37.42 -23.11
N ARG A 50 -14.20 -36.96 -22.59
CA ARG A 50 -14.79 -35.69 -23.00
C ARG A 50 -13.91 -34.50 -22.62
N LEU A 51 -13.35 -34.51 -21.40
CA LEU A 51 -12.43 -33.47 -20.93
C LEU A 51 -11.16 -33.43 -21.79
N VAL A 52 -10.51 -34.57 -21.99
CA VAL A 52 -9.27 -34.69 -22.78
C VAL A 52 -9.48 -34.17 -24.21
N ASN A 53 -10.58 -34.55 -24.87
CA ASN A 53 -10.85 -34.10 -26.24
C ASN A 53 -11.11 -32.59 -26.33
N ILE A 54 -11.80 -31.99 -25.36
CA ILE A 54 -12.04 -30.54 -25.32
C ILE A 54 -10.73 -29.79 -25.08
N SER A 55 -9.95 -30.21 -24.07
CA SER A 55 -8.65 -29.60 -23.77
C SER A 55 -7.70 -29.70 -24.95
N MET A 56 -7.62 -30.85 -25.61
CA MET A 56 -6.79 -31.06 -26.79
C MET A 56 -7.19 -30.15 -27.95
N ILE A 57 -8.49 -30.00 -28.24
CA ILE A 57 -8.95 -29.10 -29.32
C ILE A 57 -8.68 -27.62 -28.99
N ASN A 58 -8.83 -27.22 -27.73
CA ASN A 58 -8.55 -25.83 -27.30
C ASN A 58 -7.06 -25.50 -27.39
N GLU A 59 -6.18 -26.43 -27.00
CA GLU A 59 -4.73 -26.26 -27.17
C GLU A 59 -4.33 -26.23 -28.65
N LEU A 60 -4.92 -27.12 -29.47
CA LEU A 60 -4.67 -27.11 -30.90
C LEU A 60 -5.12 -25.78 -31.54
N ALA A 61 -6.27 -25.24 -31.13
CA ALA A 61 -6.78 -23.95 -31.59
C ALA A 61 -5.83 -22.81 -31.23
N THR A 62 -5.32 -22.79 -29.99
CA THR A 62 -4.35 -21.80 -29.51
C THR A 62 -3.02 -21.90 -30.27
N LEU A 63 -2.54 -23.11 -30.55
CA LEU A 63 -1.34 -23.35 -31.35
C LEU A 63 -1.55 -22.91 -32.80
N THR A 64 -2.71 -23.18 -33.40
CA THR A 64 -3.01 -22.72 -34.76
C THR A 64 -3.13 -21.21 -34.85
N ASP A 65 -3.70 -20.52 -33.85
CA ASP A 65 -3.74 -19.06 -33.81
C ASP A 65 -2.33 -18.46 -33.74
N ARG A 66 -1.45 -19.03 -32.91
CA ARG A 66 -0.04 -18.60 -32.81
C ARG A 66 0.76 -18.83 -34.10
N TYR A 67 0.49 -19.92 -34.83
CA TYR A 67 1.24 -20.25 -36.05
C TYR A 67 0.71 -19.53 -37.30
N TYR A 68 -0.59 -19.26 -37.39
CA TYR A 68 -1.20 -18.66 -38.60
C TYR A 68 -1.46 -17.15 -38.51
N HIS A 69 -1.41 -16.52 -37.32
CA HIS A 69 -1.60 -15.08 -37.17
C HIS A 69 -0.57 -14.40 -36.25
N PRO A 70 0.62 -14.02 -36.77
CA PRO A 70 1.63 -13.33 -35.96
C PRO A 70 1.35 -11.84 -35.70
N ARG A 71 0.40 -11.19 -36.40
CA ARG A 71 0.09 -9.76 -36.20
C ARG A 71 -1.39 -9.45 -36.48
N GLY A 72 -1.96 -8.65 -35.59
CA GLY A 72 -3.40 -8.42 -35.44
C GLY A 72 -4.13 -8.01 -36.72
N ARG A 73 -5.18 -8.77 -37.02
CA ARG A 73 -6.42 -8.33 -37.67
C ARG A 73 -7.53 -9.31 -37.28
N THR A 74 -8.71 -8.77 -36.99
CA THR A 74 -9.93 -9.42 -36.50
C THR A 74 -10.43 -10.57 -37.39
N PRO A 75 -10.99 -11.67 -36.83
CA PRO A 75 -11.38 -12.82 -37.64
C PRO A 75 -12.78 -12.65 -38.24
N ALA A 76 -12.83 -12.56 -39.57
CA ALA A 76 -14.02 -12.85 -40.36
C ALA A 76 -13.94 -14.27 -40.94
N ARG A 77 -14.94 -15.09 -40.62
CA ARG A 77 -15.43 -16.29 -41.34
C ARG A 77 -14.41 -17.03 -42.23
N THR A 78 -13.77 -18.08 -41.70
CA THR A 78 -13.27 -19.20 -42.50
C THR A 78 -13.40 -20.50 -41.71
N ASN A 79 -14.46 -21.27 -41.99
CA ASN A 79 -14.56 -22.65 -41.53
C ASN A 79 -15.07 -23.53 -42.68
N ARG A 80 -14.22 -23.71 -43.69
CA ARG A 80 -14.35 -24.72 -44.75
C ARG A 80 -12.94 -25.09 -45.26
N ALA A 81 -12.36 -26.14 -44.69
CA ALA A 81 -11.59 -27.18 -45.39
C ALA A 81 -10.79 -28.06 -44.41
N SER A 82 -11.36 -29.21 -44.04
CA SER A 82 -10.70 -30.52 -43.94
C SER A 82 -11.69 -31.48 -43.27
N GLY A 83 -12.01 -32.58 -43.95
CA GLY A 83 -13.23 -33.35 -43.71
C GLY A 83 -13.08 -34.57 -42.79
N ALA A 84 -14.15 -34.89 -42.04
CA ALA A 84 -14.90 -36.15 -42.13
C ALA A 84 -15.98 -36.27 -41.02
N LYS A 85 -17.28 -36.23 -41.41
CA LYS A 85 -18.52 -36.73 -40.72
C LYS A 85 -18.94 -36.13 -39.34
N PRO A 86 -20.18 -36.37 -38.86
CA PRO A 86 -21.52 -36.09 -39.41
C PRO A 86 -22.27 -34.98 -38.60
N ARG A 87 -23.41 -34.52 -39.15
CA ARG A 87 -24.29 -33.44 -38.66
C ARG A 87 -24.65 -33.54 -37.16
N TRP A 88 -24.11 -32.64 -36.34
CA TRP A 88 -24.70 -32.23 -35.05
C TRP A 88 -24.84 -30.71 -35.04
N ARG A 89 -25.89 -30.22 -35.67
CA ARG A 89 -26.23 -28.80 -35.62
C ARG A 89 -27.75 -28.65 -35.45
N HIS A 90 -28.12 -28.06 -34.31
CA HIS A 90 -29.40 -27.41 -34.00
C HIS A 90 -30.51 -28.13 -33.20
N GLY A 91 -30.29 -29.31 -32.59
CA GLY A 91 -31.32 -29.94 -31.72
C GLY A 91 -31.04 -29.93 -30.21
N LEU A 92 -29.78 -30.09 -29.81
CA LEU A 92 -29.42 -30.43 -28.41
C LEU A 92 -29.18 -29.21 -27.50
N ILE A 93 -29.00 -28.01 -28.08
CA ILE A 93 -28.74 -26.78 -27.32
C ILE A 93 -30.02 -26.28 -26.61
N ASP A 94 -31.21 -26.54 -27.16
CA ASP A 94 -32.46 -26.07 -26.56
C ASP A 94 -32.98 -26.97 -25.43
N THR A 95 -32.69 -28.27 -25.46
CA THR A 95 -33.13 -29.20 -24.39
C THR A 95 -32.23 -29.12 -23.15
N LEU A 96 -30.95 -28.78 -23.32
CA LEU A 96 -29.99 -28.58 -22.21
C LEU A 96 -30.18 -27.24 -21.46
N ARG A 97 -30.95 -26.29 -22.00
CA ARG A 97 -31.38 -25.08 -21.26
C ARG A 97 -32.41 -25.38 -20.17
N ARG A 98 -33.04 -26.56 -20.16
CA ARG A 98 -34.23 -26.83 -19.31
C ARG A 98 -34.06 -27.89 -18.21
N SER A 99 -32.85 -28.41 -17.94
CA SER A 99 -32.65 -29.42 -16.85
C SER A 99 -31.71 -28.96 -15.72
N PRO A 100 -31.89 -29.42 -14.47
CA PRO A 100 -31.23 -28.87 -13.26
C PRO A 100 -29.71 -29.11 -13.14
N THR A 101 -29.08 -29.82 -14.08
CA THR A 101 -27.64 -30.13 -14.08
C THR A 101 -26.75 -28.95 -14.51
N SER A 102 -27.34 -27.82 -14.90
CA SER A 102 -26.63 -26.57 -15.23
C SER A 102 -25.93 -25.91 -14.03
N LEU A 103 -26.33 -26.22 -12.80
CA LEU A 103 -25.72 -25.68 -11.57
C LEU A 103 -24.34 -26.29 -11.26
N LEU A 104 -24.18 -27.60 -11.46
CA LEU A 104 -22.93 -28.31 -11.14
C LEU A 104 -21.83 -28.07 -12.19
N LYS A 105 -22.21 -27.95 -13.47
CA LYS A 105 -21.24 -27.66 -14.54
C LYS A 105 -20.75 -26.19 -14.50
N ARG A 106 -21.61 -25.25 -14.09
CA ARG A 106 -21.21 -23.85 -13.84
C ARG A 106 -20.27 -23.68 -12.64
N ARG A 107 -20.32 -24.57 -11.65
CA ARG A 107 -19.43 -24.56 -10.48
C ARG A 107 -18.02 -25.07 -10.79
N ALA A 108 -17.88 -26.06 -11.68
CA ALA A 108 -16.58 -26.65 -12.04
C ALA A 108 -15.72 -25.75 -12.95
N ASP A 109 -16.34 -24.97 -13.86
CA ASP A 109 -15.62 -24.04 -14.75
C ASP A 109 -15.10 -22.77 -14.03
N ARG A 110 -15.41 -22.58 -12.74
CA ARG A 110 -15.20 -21.30 -12.02
C ARG A 110 -14.14 -21.31 -10.92
N ALA A 111 -13.42 -22.41 -10.75
CA ALA A 111 -12.26 -22.43 -9.86
C ALA A 111 -11.05 -21.61 -10.39
N GLY A 112 -11.17 -20.94 -11.55
CA GLY A 112 -10.11 -20.07 -12.07
C GLY A 112 -10.44 -19.16 -13.26
N GLY A 113 -11.68 -18.66 -13.44
CA GLY A 113 -12.06 -17.87 -14.63
C GLY A 113 -12.87 -16.60 -14.32
N ASN A 114 -12.48 -15.49 -14.97
CA ASN A 114 -13.11 -14.15 -15.01
C ASN A 114 -14.59 -14.12 -14.58
N MET A 115 -14.97 -13.15 -13.74
CA MET A 115 -16.39 -12.79 -13.62
C MET A 115 -16.92 -12.35 -14.98
N ALA A 116 -18.16 -12.72 -15.29
CA ALA A 116 -18.88 -12.24 -16.48
C ALA A 116 -19.19 -10.73 -16.42
N ILE A 117 -19.00 -10.10 -15.26
CA ILE A 117 -19.12 -8.67 -15.03
C ILE A 117 -17.88 -8.16 -14.31
N THR A 118 -17.50 -6.90 -14.51
CA THR A 118 -16.53 -6.23 -13.63
C THR A 118 -17.14 -4.96 -13.06
N PHE A 119 -16.74 -4.61 -11.84
CA PHE A 119 -17.11 -3.34 -11.21
C PHE A 119 -15.93 -2.88 -10.35
N ALA A 120 -15.38 -1.70 -10.66
CA ALA A 120 -14.25 -1.13 -9.94
C ALA A 120 -14.30 0.39 -10.02
N VAL A 121 -13.73 1.05 -9.01
CA VAL A 121 -13.37 2.47 -9.10
C VAL A 121 -12.06 2.57 -9.85
N THR A 122 -12.03 3.30 -10.97
CA THR A 122 -10.82 3.45 -11.78
C THR A 122 -10.00 4.66 -11.38
N GLU A 123 -10.68 5.72 -10.92
CA GLU A 123 -10.05 6.99 -10.57
C GLU A 123 -10.74 7.61 -9.35
N ILE A 124 -9.94 8.22 -8.47
CA ILE A 124 -10.40 9.02 -7.34
C ILE A 124 -9.69 10.37 -7.42
N MET A 125 -10.45 11.42 -7.70
CA MET A 125 -9.96 12.78 -7.70
C MET A 125 -10.13 13.40 -6.30
N LEU A 126 -9.00 13.75 -5.68
CA LEU A 126 -9.00 14.43 -4.39
C LEU A 126 -9.24 15.93 -4.55
N ASN A 127 -9.73 16.59 -3.49
CA ASN A 127 -9.84 18.05 -3.41
C ASN A 127 -8.49 18.76 -3.52
N THR A 128 -7.41 18.04 -3.24
CA THR A 128 -6.04 18.51 -3.48
C THR A 128 -5.70 18.57 -4.97
N GLY A 129 -6.58 18.12 -5.87
CA GLY A 129 -6.36 17.94 -7.31
C GLY A 129 -5.50 16.73 -7.69
N LEU A 130 -5.08 15.92 -6.71
CA LEU A 130 -4.37 14.67 -6.96
C LEU A 130 -5.35 13.60 -7.46
N ILE A 131 -4.97 12.90 -8.53
CA ILE A 131 -5.71 11.75 -9.04
C ILE A 131 -5.05 10.48 -8.51
N VAL A 132 -5.84 9.63 -7.88
CA VAL A 132 -5.45 8.30 -7.42
C VAL A 132 -6.05 7.27 -8.37
N GLU A 133 -5.21 6.42 -8.93
CA GLU A 133 -5.61 5.29 -9.78
C GLU A 133 -5.49 4.00 -8.97
N PRO A 134 -6.56 3.59 -8.26
CA PRO A 134 -6.53 2.35 -7.51
C PRO A 134 -6.48 1.14 -8.44
N PRO A 135 -5.68 0.11 -8.12
CA PRO A 135 -5.65 -1.11 -8.92
C PRO A 135 -7.02 -1.81 -8.90
N GLN A 136 -7.55 -2.17 -10.07
CA GLN A 136 -8.92 -2.71 -10.22
C GLN A 136 -9.12 -4.07 -9.53
N ASP A 137 -8.13 -4.96 -9.62
CA ASP A 137 -8.12 -6.25 -8.92
C ASP A 137 -7.16 -6.24 -7.71
N GLY A 138 -6.92 -5.06 -7.15
CA GLY A 138 -5.90 -4.83 -6.14
C GLY A 138 -6.43 -4.36 -4.80
N MET A 139 -5.51 -3.82 -4.00
CA MET A 139 -5.79 -3.22 -2.71
C MET A 139 -5.20 -1.82 -2.64
N THR A 140 -6.00 -0.86 -2.20
CA THR A 140 -5.57 0.50 -1.91
C THR A 140 -5.63 0.72 -0.41
N LEU A 141 -4.48 1.01 0.20
CA LEU A 141 -4.36 1.28 1.63
C LEU A 141 -4.34 2.80 1.87
N PHE A 142 -5.25 3.30 2.69
CA PHE A 142 -5.22 4.65 3.22
C PHE A 142 -4.56 4.65 4.59
N ILE A 143 -3.40 5.29 4.67
CA ILE A 143 -2.58 5.37 5.87
C ILE A 143 -2.30 6.82 6.24
N GLY A 144 -1.70 7.03 7.39
CA GLY A 144 -1.26 8.34 7.88
C GLY A 144 -1.50 8.48 9.36
N ALA A 145 -1.05 9.62 9.90
CA ALA A 145 -1.11 9.90 11.32
C ALA A 145 -2.54 9.90 11.89
N ASN A 146 -2.62 9.96 13.22
CA ASN A 146 -3.89 10.09 13.91
C ASN A 146 -4.62 11.36 13.44
N ASN A 147 -5.93 11.26 13.23
CA ASN A 147 -6.78 12.35 12.73
C ASN A 147 -6.46 12.86 11.31
N SER A 148 -5.70 12.10 10.51
CA SER A 148 -5.52 12.40 9.08
C SER A 148 -6.81 12.26 8.26
N GLY A 149 -7.86 11.66 8.81
CA GLY A 149 -9.18 11.55 8.16
C GLY A 149 -9.34 10.32 7.26
N LYS A 150 -8.63 9.22 7.55
CA LYS A 150 -8.71 7.94 6.81
C LYS A 150 -10.15 7.40 6.71
N SER A 151 -10.83 7.24 7.84
CA SER A 151 -12.21 6.75 7.87
C SER A 151 -13.19 7.73 7.22
N LEU A 152 -12.94 9.04 7.32
CA LEU A 152 -13.73 10.05 6.62
C LEU A 152 -13.58 9.91 5.09
N LEU A 153 -12.35 9.73 4.60
CA LEU A 153 -12.09 9.50 3.18
C LEU A 153 -12.84 8.25 2.68
N LEU A 154 -12.82 7.15 3.44
CA LEU A 154 -13.58 5.96 3.07
C LEU A 154 -15.09 6.21 3.05
N ARG A 155 -15.63 6.99 3.99
CA ARG A 155 -17.05 7.37 4.00
C ARG A 155 -17.41 8.22 2.79
N GLU A 156 -16.56 9.19 2.44
CA GLU A 156 -16.73 10.00 1.22
C GLU A 156 -16.65 9.14 -0.05
N LEU A 157 -15.72 8.18 -0.10
CA LEU A 157 -15.60 7.23 -1.21
C LEU A 157 -16.87 6.38 -1.32
N ASN A 158 -17.37 5.88 -0.20
CA ASN A 158 -18.60 5.10 -0.15
C ASN A 158 -19.79 5.88 -0.74
N THR A 159 -19.93 7.16 -0.40
CA THR A 159 -20.98 8.03 -0.94
C THR A 159 -20.77 8.33 -2.44
N GLN A 160 -19.54 8.62 -2.88
CA GLN A 160 -19.25 8.88 -4.29
C GLN A 160 -19.43 7.65 -5.18
N VAL A 161 -19.26 6.44 -4.64
CA VAL A 161 -19.57 5.20 -5.35
C VAL A 161 -21.09 5.01 -5.49
N GLU A 162 -21.90 5.42 -4.52
CA GLU A 162 -23.37 5.32 -4.62
C GLU A 162 -23.96 6.40 -5.54
N LEU A 163 -23.46 7.63 -5.41
CA LEU A 163 -23.97 8.81 -6.10
C LEU A 163 -22.79 9.61 -6.67
N PRO A 164 -22.24 9.20 -7.82
CA PRO A 164 -21.12 9.90 -8.46
C PRO A 164 -21.47 11.36 -8.74
N GLY A 165 -20.61 12.29 -8.32
CA GLY A 165 -20.80 13.73 -8.57
C GLY A 165 -21.79 14.44 -7.64
N MET A 166 -22.58 13.73 -6.84
CA MET A 166 -23.34 14.34 -5.75
C MET A 166 -22.42 14.57 -4.55
N THR A 167 -22.17 15.85 -4.27
CA THR A 167 -21.50 16.28 -3.04
C THR A 167 -22.57 16.44 -1.95
N ALA A 168 -22.67 15.46 -1.05
CA ALA A 168 -23.45 15.60 0.17
C ALA A 168 -22.73 16.61 1.10
N GLY A 169 -22.81 17.90 0.80
CA GLY A 169 -22.06 18.97 1.46
C GLY A 169 -20.63 19.17 0.93
N SER A 170 -19.83 19.99 1.60
CA SER A 170 -18.41 20.16 1.26
C SER A 170 -17.63 18.88 1.63
N THR A 171 -17.38 18.01 0.66
CA THR A 171 -16.44 16.88 0.85
C THR A 171 -15.07 17.43 1.25
N ARG A 172 -14.36 16.76 2.14
CA ARG A 172 -13.04 17.21 2.62
C ARG A 172 -11.91 16.62 1.81
N TRP A 173 -12.02 15.36 1.39
CA TRP A 173 -10.98 14.65 0.67
C TRP A 173 -11.32 14.38 -0.79
N ILE A 174 -12.50 13.84 -1.10
CA ILE A 174 -12.82 13.36 -2.44
C ILE A 174 -13.71 14.36 -3.17
N ARG A 175 -13.25 14.84 -4.32
CA ARG A 175 -14.03 15.67 -5.24
C ARG A 175 -14.96 14.79 -6.08
N GLN A 176 -14.41 13.70 -6.62
CA GLN A 176 -15.12 12.78 -7.48
C GLN A 176 -14.45 11.40 -7.43
N ALA A 177 -15.25 10.34 -7.50
CA ALA A 177 -14.78 9.00 -7.82
C ALA A 177 -15.44 8.52 -9.11
N LEU A 178 -14.71 7.79 -9.94
CA LEU A 178 -15.19 7.23 -11.20
C LEU A 178 -15.32 5.70 -11.06
N PRO A 179 -16.45 5.20 -10.55
CA PRO A 179 -16.78 3.80 -10.71
C PRO A 179 -17.01 3.49 -12.19
N ARG A 180 -16.54 2.33 -12.65
CA ARG A 180 -16.81 1.78 -13.98
C ARG A 180 -17.27 0.34 -13.86
N HIS A 181 -18.08 -0.10 -14.82
CA HIS A 181 -18.54 -1.47 -14.91
C HIS A 181 -18.36 -2.04 -16.32
N SER A 182 -18.33 -3.37 -16.43
CA SER A 182 -18.39 -4.08 -17.69
C SER A 182 -19.27 -5.32 -17.59
N GLY A 183 -19.71 -5.85 -18.74
CA GLY A 183 -20.65 -6.96 -18.83
C GLY A 183 -22.06 -6.49 -19.20
N SER A 184 -22.81 -7.36 -19.87
CA SER A 184 -24.18 -7.12 -20.30
C SER A 184 -25.18 -7.24 -19.13
N SER A 185 -26.38 -6.68 -19.29
CA SER A 185 -27.47 -6.85 -18.32
C SER A 185 -27.81 -8.32 -18.09
N GLU A 186 -27.74 -9.17 -19.12
CA GLU A 186 -27.99 -10.60 -18.99
C GLU A 186 -26.94 -11.29 -18.12
N GLU A 187 -25.66 -10.93 -18.30
CA GLU A 187 -24.55 -11.44 -17.48
C GLU A 187 -24.66 -10.97 -16.03
N PHE A 188 -25.06 -9.70 -15.81
CA PHE A 188 -25.30 -9.15 -14.48
C PHE A 188 -26.45 -9.85 -13.76
N MET A 189 -27.58 -10.08 -14.45
CA MET A 189 -28.72 -10.80 -13.87
C MET A 189 -28.38 -12.26 -13.57
N ALA A 190 -27.65 -12.94 -14.45
CA ALA A 190 -27.17 -14.29 -14.19
C ALA A 190 -26.21 -14.33 -12.98
N TRP A 191 -25.37 -13.31 -12.82
CA TRP A 191 -24.45 -13.16 -11.70
C TRP A 191 -25.19 -12.95 -10.37
N LEU A 192 -26.29 -12.20 -10.36
CA LEU A 192 -27.16 -11.99 -9.20
C LEU A 192 -27.90 -13.26 -8.80
N GLU A 193 -28.52 -13.94 -9.77
CA GLU A 193 -29.30 -15.16 -9.52
C GLU A 193 -28.45 -16.28 -8.89
N GLU A 194 -27.22 -16.42 -9.37
CA GLU A 194 -26.27 -17.38 -8.83
C GLU A 194 -25.87 -17.08 -7.39
N ARG A 195 -25.91 -15.81 -7.00
CA ARG A 195 -25.65 -15.36 -5.62
C ARG A 195 -26.89 -15.41 -4.72
N GLY A 196 -28.01 -15.92 -5.23
CA GLY A 196 -29.25 -16.09 -4.46
C GLY A 196 -30.15 -14.86 -4.41
N TYR A 197 -29.82 -13.78 -5.13
CA TYR A 197 -30.65 -12.58 -5.19
C TYR A 197 -31.90 -12.81 -6.04
N ARG A 198 -33.05 -13.00 -5.38
CA ARG A 198 -34.33 -13.39 -6.01
C ARG A 198 -35.47 -12.38 -5.84
N THR A 199 -35.43 -11.67 -4.72
CA THR A 199 -36.35 -10.58 -4.39
C THR A 199 -35.52 -9.36 -4.10
N TRP A 200 -35.83 -8.28 -4.82
CA TRP A 200 -35.03 -7.07 -4.80
C TRP A 200 -35.71 -6.04 -3.94
N THR A 201 -35.17 -5.81 -2.74
CA THR A 201 -35.71 -4.83 -1.78
C THR A 201 -34.64 -3.87 -1.29
N PRO A 202 -33.98 -3.09 -2.17
CA PRO A 202 -33.09 -2.04 -1.69
C PRO A 202 -33.92 -1.04 -0.88
N ARG A 203 -33.54 -0.82 0.39
CA ARG A 203 -34.23 0.05 1.36
C ARG A 203 -35.68 -0.37 1.71
N GLY A 204 -36.06 -1.62 1.46
CA GLY A 204 -37.37 -2.17 1.87
C GLY A 204 -38.45 -2.20 0.78
N ASP A 205 -38.24 -1.54 -0.36
CA ASP A 205 -39.22 -1.49 -1.45
C ASP A 205 -38.98 -2.58 -2.50
N ARG A 206 -40.01 -3.38 -2.84
CA ARG A 206 -39.88 -4.42 -3.89
C ARG A 206 -39.71 -3.80 -5.27
N ILE A 207 -38.54 -3.96 -5.85
CA ILE A 207 -38.22 -3.60 -7.22
C ILE A 207 -38.51 -4.77 -8.16
N LEU A 208 -39.03 -4.49 -9.36
CA LEU A 208 -39.22 -5.49 -10.41
C LEU A 208 -37.89 -5.90 -11.05
N LYS A 209 -37.75 -7.20 -11.36
CA LYS A 209 -36.57 -7.80 -11.98
C LYS A 209 -36.07 -7.04 -13.21
N ASP A 210 -37.00 -6.73 -14.11
CA ASP A 210 -36.69 -6.12 -15.40
C ASP A 210 -36.15 -4.69 -15.23
N SER A 211 -36.58 -3.98 -14.19
CA SER A 211 -36.06 -2.65 -13.87
C SER A 211 -34.58 -2.67 -13.48
N ILE A 212 -34.06 -3.77 -12.92
CA ILE A 212 -32.63 -3.89 -12.57
C ILE A 212 -31.77 -4.14 -13.80
N ALA A 213 -32.26 -4.96 -14.74
CA ALA A 213 -31.57 -5.22 -15.99
C ALA A 213 -31.38 -3.92 -16.82
N HIS A 214 -32.36 -3.01 -16.81
CA HIS A 214 -32.26 -1.70 -17.46
C HIS A 214 -31.37 -0.70 -16.71
N ARG A 215 -31.18 -0.88 -15.41
CA ARG A 215 -30.35 0.01 -14.57
C ARG A 215 -28.86 -0.27 -14.67
N TRP A 216 -28.47 -1.50 -15.00
CA TRP A 216 -27.06 -1.87 -15.18
C TRP A 216 -26.38 -1.03 -16.27
N PRO A 217 -26.92 -0.88 -17.50
CA PRO A 217 -26.35 0.02 -18.52
C PRO A 217 -26.50 1.51 -18.18
N ALA A 218 -27.56 1.89 -17.47
CA ALA A 218 -27.84 3.28 -17.07
C ALA A 218 -26.99 3.74 -15.87
N PHE A 219 -26.19 2.85 -15.28
CA PHE A 219 -25.26 3.10 -14.19
C PHE A 219 -25.84 3.84 -12.98
N THR A 220 -27.07 3.47 -12.59
CA THR A 220 -27.73 4.00 -11.39
C THR A 220 -27.22 3.30 -10.13
N LEU A 221 -26.02 3.67 -9.70
CA LEU A 221 -25.26 2.96 -8.67
C LEU A 221 -25.89 2.95 -7.28
N ALA A 222 -26.68 3.95 -6.92
CA ALA A 222 -27.31 4.01 -5.60
C ALA A 222 -28.20 2.79 -5.32
N GLU A 223 -28.87 2.26 -6.34
CA GLU A 223 -29.76 1.09 -6.21
C GLU A 223 -29.01 -0.24 -6.41
N LEU A 224 -27.89 -0.22 -7.13
CA LEU A 224 -27.08 -1.41 -7.43
C LEU A 224 -25.97 -1.66 -6.41
N ALA A 225 -25.60 -0.63 -5.63
CA ALA A 225 -24.54 -0.66 -4.64
C ALA A 225 -24.62 -1.84 -3.66
N PRO A 226 -25.79 -2.24 -3.12
CA PRO A 226 -25.86 -3.38 -2.20
C PRO A 226 -25.38 -4.70 -2.80
N PHE A 227 -25.35 -4.83 -4.12
CA PHE A 227 -24.92 -6.05 -4.80
C PHE A 227 -23.43 -6.02 -5.15
N VAL A 228 -22.93 -4.86 -5.61
CA VAL A 228 -21.56 -4.74 -6.15
C VAL A 228 -20.55 -4.24 -5.13
N LYS A 229 -21.01 -3.76 -3.97
CA LYS A 229 -20.19 -3.20 -2.91
C LYS A 229 -20.54 -3.79 -1.54
N GLN A 230 -19.51 -4.08 -0.75
CA GLN A 230 -19.62 -4.40 0.68
C GLN A 230 -18.84 -3.37 1.52
N THR A 231 -19.42 -2.93 2.63
CA THR A 231 -18.72 -2.08 3.61
C THR A 231 -18.57 -2.81 4.94
N LEU A 232 -17.39 -2.71 5.55
CA LEU A 232 -17.06 -3.25 6.86
C LEU A 232 -16.54 -2.13 7.75
N TRP A 233 -17.47 -1.39 8.35
CA TRP A 233 -17.17 -0.35 9.34
C TRP A 233 -16.84 -0.95 10.69
N THR A 234 -16.09 -0.21 11.52
CA THR A 234 -15.60 -0.69 12.82
C THR A 234 -16.72 -1.05 13.80
N ASP A 235 -17.79 -0.28 13.78
CA ASP A 235 -19.02 -0.46 14.56
C ASP A 235 -19.87 -1.64 14.05
N ASP A 236 -20.11 -1.70 12.74
CA ASP A 236 -21.00 -2.72 12.16
C ASP A 236 -20.39 -4.13 12.15
N ARG A 237 -19.06 -4.24 11.99
CA ARG A 237 -18.40 -5.55 11.81
C ARG A 237 -18.43 -6.45 13.04
N LEU A 238 -18.74 -5.92 14.22
CA LEU A 238 -18.87 -6.71 15.45
C LEU A 238 -20.13 -7.58 15.45
N GLN A 239 -21.13 -7.23 14.62
CA GLN A 239 -22.31 -8.05 14.39
C GLN A 239 -22.00 -9.11 13.31
N VAL A 240 -21.40 -10.22 13.75
CA VAL A 240 -21.05 -11.34 12.85
C VAL A 240 -22.31 -11.99 12.29
N GLU A 241 -22.30 -12.30 10.99
CA GLU A 241 -23.31 -13.14 10.33
C GLU A 241 -23.12 -14.61 10.76
N ALA A 242 -23.39 -14.90 12.03
CA ALA A 242 -23.12 -16.18 12.68
C ALA A 242 -24.33 -17.11 12.76
N GLU A 243 -25.53 -16.63 12.41
CA GLU A 243 -26.78 -17.38 12.52
C GLU A 243 -27.78 -16.96 11.45
N VAL A 244 -28.37 -17.94 10.76
CA VAL A 244 -29.37 -17.74 9.70
C VAL A 244 -30.38 -18.89 9.68
N ASP A 245 -31.59 -18.61 9.23
CA ASP A 245 -32.60 -19.65 9.07
C ASP A 245 -32.22 -20.66 7.97
N HIS A 246 -32.73 -21.88 8.12
CA HIS A 246 -32.71 -22.86 7.04
C HIS A 246 -33.48 -22.34 5.83
N TRP A 247 -33.04 -22.73 4.65
CA TRP A 247 -33.68 -22.36 3.39
C TRP A 247 -34.02 -23.61 2.58
N ASP A 248 -34.83 -23.46 1.55
CA ASP A 248 -35.11 -24.54 0.59
C ASP A 248 -33.83 -24.90 -0.19
N PRO A 249 -33.22 -26.08 0.01
CA PRO A 249 -31.96 -26.46 -0.64
C PRO A 249 -32.06 -26.60 -2.16
N LEU A 250 -33.27 -26.67 -2.73
CA LEU A 250 -33.49 -26.64 -4.18
C LEU A 250 -33.27 -25.24 -4.77
N LEU A 251 -33.16 -24.23 -3.91
CA LEU A 251 -32.95 -22.84 -4.26
C LEU A 251 -31.49 -22.45 -3.90
N PRO A 252 -30.77 -21.67 -4.73
CA PRO A 252 -29.49 -21.08 -4.35
C PRO A 252 -29.53 -20.36 -2.99
N SER A 253 -28.54 -20.68 -2.16
CA SER A 253 -28.18 -19.98 -0.92
C SER A 253 -28.23 -18.46 -1.07
N GLN A 254 -28.87 -17.80 -0.10
CA GLN A 254 -29.08 -16.36 -0.04
C GLN A 254 -28.06 -15.66 0.87
N SER A 255 -27.62 -16.35 1.92
CA SER A 255 -26.61 -15.84 2.86
C SER A 255 -25.26 -16.50 2.64
N ARG A 256 -24.19 -15.89 3.19
CA ARG A 256 -22.83 -16.47 3.09
C ARG A 256 -22.71 -17.73 3.93
N LEU A 257 -23.39 -17.75 5.07
CA LEU A 257 -23.45 -18.92 5.93
C LEU A 257 -24.19 -20.09 5.25
N GLN A 258 -25.27 -19.83 4.53
CA GLN A 258 -25.95 -20.83 3.69
C GLN A 258 -25.04 -21.32 2.54
N TYR A 259 -24.21 -20.44 1.97
CA TYR A 259 -23.23 -20.88 0.98
C TYR A 259 -22.19 -21.84 1.55
N LEU A 260 -21.62 -21.53 2.73
CA LEU A 260 -20.72 -22.44 3.43
C LEU A 260 -21.40 -23.75 3.82
N TYR A 261 -22.71 -23.71 4.13
CA TYR A 261 -23.48 -24.92 4.36
C TYR A 261 -23.45 -25.84 3.14
N GLU A 262 -23.67 -25.31 1.93
CA GLU A 262 -23.68 -26.07 0.66
C GLU A 262 -22.28 -26.51 0.21
N ASP A 263 -21.28 -25.63 0.31
CA ASP A 263 -19.94 -25.81 -0.25
C ASP A 263 -18.94 -26.18 0.86
N ARG A 264 -18.77 -27.49 1.07
CA ARG A 264 -17.86 -28.05 2.09
C ARG A 264 -16.39 -27.72 1.84
N ASP A 265 -15.99 -27.56 0.58
CA ASP A 265 -14.61 -27.19 0.26
C ASP A 265 -14.35 -25.72 0.60
N ALA A 266 -15.35 -24.84 0.36
CA ALA A 266 -15.30 -23.46 0.82
C ALA A 266 -15.29 -23.36 2.35
N GLU A 267 -16.10 -24.17 3.05
CA GLU A 267 -16.08 -24.28 4.51
C GLU A 267 -14.69 -24.71 5.01
N SER A 268 -14.08 -25.74 4.42
CA SER A 268 -12.75 -26.20 4.83
C SER A 268 -11.70 -25.12 4.64
N ARG A 269 -11.65 -24.47 3.46
CA ARG A 269 -10.70 -23.37 3.19
C ARG A 269 -10.88 -22.22 4.18
N PHE A 270 -12.13 -21.86 4.48
CA PHE A 270 -12.46 -20.84 5.47
C PHE A 270 -12.00 -21.24 6.88
N ALA A 271 -12.31 -22.46 7.30
CA ALA A 271 -11.95 -22.99 8.61
C ALA A 271 -10.43 -23.08 8.80
N ASP A 272 -9.68 -23.46 7.78
CA ASP A 272 -8.23 -23.61 7.83
C ASP A 272 -7.53 -22.25 8.05
N LEU A 273 -8.05 -21.18 7.45
CA LEU A 273 -7.54 -19.82 7.67
C LEU A 273 -7.87 -19.26 9.05
N VAL A 274 -9.06 -19.54 9.58
CA VAL A 274 -9.40 -19.17 10.96
C VAL A 274 -8.54 -19.94 11.95
N HIS A 275 -8.30 -21.23 11.70
CA HIS A 275 -7.40 -22.06 12.51
C HIS A 275 -5.96 -21.56 12.47
N GLN A 276 -5.46 -21.11 11.32
CA GLN A 276 -4.14 -20.49 11.22
C GLN A 276 -3.99 -19.25 12.13
N ALA A 277 -5.07 -18.51 12.35
CA ALA A 277 -5.06 -17.26 13.13
C ALA A 277 -5.27 -17.45 14.64
N PHE A 278 -6.15 -18.37 15.03
CA PHE A 278 -6.58 -18.53 16.42
C PHE A 278 -6.30 -19.92 17.00
N GLY A 279 -5.77 -20.87 16.22
CA GLY A 279 -5.62 -22.27 16.64
C GLY A 279 -6.95 -23.00 16.83
N HIS A 280 -8.06 -22.37 16.45
CA HIS A 280 -9.41 -22.92 16.54
C HIS A 280 -10.03 -22.98 15.16
N TYR A 281 -10.60 -24.12 14.81
CA TYR A 281 -11.43 -24.23 13.61
C TYR A 281 -12.77 -23.53 13.81
N VAL A 282 -13.42 -23.16 12.70
CA VAL A 282 -14.82 -22.76 12.68
C VAL A 282 -15.56 -23.72 11.77
N CYS A 283 -16.75 -24.17 12.18
CA CYS A 283 -17.60 -25.05 11.39
C CYS A 283 -19.04 -24.53 11.35
N VAL A 284 -19.76 -24.92 10.31
CA VAL A 284 -21.18 -24.66 10.15
C VAL A 284 -21.96 -25.78 10.83
N ASP A 285 -22.71 -25.44 11.87
CA ASP A 285 -23.70 -26.33 12.47
C ASP A 285 -24.94 -26.42 11.57
N ARG A 286 -25.21 -27.66 11.15
CA ARG A 286 -26.28 -28.02 10.21
C ARG A 286 -27.47 -28.69 10.90
N TYR A 287 -27.33 -28.98 12.20
CA TYR A 287 -28.22 -29.85 12.95
C TYR A 287 -29.08 -29.07 13.96
N ASP A 288 -28.81 -27.78 14.16
CA ASP A 288 -29.63 -26.91 15.00
C ASP A 288 -30.84 -26.34 14.23
N GLU A 289 -31.77 -25.73 14.96
CA GLU A 289 -32.99 -25.11 14.39
C GLU A 289 -32.68 -23.99 13.39
N GLN A 290 -31.51 -23.39 13.52
CA GLN A 290 -30.95 -22.41 12.60
C GLN A 290 -29.53 -22.86 12.23
N ILE A 291 -29.06 -22.44 11.07
CA ILE A 291 -27.68 -22.67 10.66
C ILE A 291 -26.80 -21.70 11.44
N ARG A 292 -25.79 -22.23 12.14
CA ARG A 292 -24.96 -21.43 13.05
C ARG A 292 -23.47 -21.65 12.81
N LEU A 293 -22.65 -20.63 13.02
CA LEU A 293 -21.20 -20.78 13.09
C LEU A 293 -20.76 -21.13 14.52
N ARG A 294 -19.99 -22.21 14.63
CA ARG A 294 -19.44 -22.70 15.89
C ARG A 294 -17.92 -22.77 15.84
N VAL A 295 -17.30 -22.63 17.02
CA VAL A 295 -15.85 -22.72 17.19
C VAL A 295 -15.49 -24.14 17.60
N GLY A 296 -14.64 -24.78 16.80
CA GLY A 296 -14.17 -26.15 16.95
C GLY A 296 -14.49 -27.01 15.73
N ARG A 297 -14.26 -28.32 15.86
CA ARG A 297 -14.76 -29.35 14.96
C ARG A 297 -15.38 -30.46 15.81
N PRO A 298 -16.48 -31.08 15.37
CA PRO A 298 -16.93 -32.34 15.95
C PRO A 298 -15.85 -33.42 15.77
N HIS A 299 -15.94 -34.50 16.54
CA HIS A 299 -14.99 -35.62 16.45
C HIS A 299 -14.86 -36.12 14.99
N PRO A 300 -13.64 -36.39 14.47
CA PRO A 300 -13.42 -36.78 13.07
C PRO A 300 -14.20 -38.02 12.61
N ASP A 301 -14.49 -38.92 13.55
CA ASP A 301 -15.23 -40.16 13.29
C ASP A 301 -16.75 -39.96 13.14
N LEU A 302 -17.27 -38.77 13.51
CA LEU A 302 -18.67 -38.42 13.30
C LEU A 302 -18.87 -38.08 11.82
N ARG A 303 -19.38 -39.04 11.05
CA ARG A 303 -19.75 -38.82 9.65
C ARG A 303 -21.03 -38.01 9.57
N ASP A 304 -21.07 -37.05 8.64
CA ASP A 304 -22.31 -36.34 8.33
C ASP A 304 -23.44 -37.34 8.01
N ALA A 305 -24.55 -37.18 8.71
CA ALA A 305 -25.74 -37.99 8.55
C ALA A 305 -26.94 -37.08 8.28
N LEU A 306 -27.95 -37.60 7.56
CA LEU A 306 -29.14 -36.82 7.24
C LEU A 306 -29.86 -36.37 8.53
N PRO A 307 -30.40 -35.13 8.58
CA PRO A 307 -31.15 -34.62 9.74
C PRO A 307 -32.24 -35.61 10.16
N GLY A 308 -32.22 -36.04 11.43
CA GLY A 308 -33.12 -37.04 12.00
C GLY A 308 -32.48 -38.40 12.34
N ALA A 309 -31.36 -38.78 11.71
CA ALA A 309 -30.63 -40.02 12.01
C ALA A 309 -29.37 -39.81 12.90
N ALA A 310 -29.18 -38.59 13.41
CA ALA A 310 -27.88 -38.09 13.86
C ALA A 310 -27.92 -37.35 15.22
N GLN A 311 -28.67 -37.86 16.20
CA GLN A 311 -28.78 -37.20 17.52
C GLN A 311 -27.42 -37.01 18.20
N GLU A 312 -26.52 -37.99 18.08
CA GLU A 312 -25.16 -37.90 18.63
C GLU A 312 -24.32 -36.83 17.92
N VAL A 313 -24.47 -36.68 16.60
CA VAL A 313 -23.80 -35.64 15.81
C VAL A 313 -24.35 -34.27 16.18
N ALA A 314 -25.68 -34.11 16.26
CA ALA A 314 -26.33 -32.87 16.66
C ALA A 314 -25.93 -32.43 18.08
N ALA A 315 -25.85 -33.39 19.01
CA ALA A 315 -25.36 -33.13 20.36
C ALA A 315 -23.89 -32.65 20.33
N ALA A 316 -23.02 -33.32 19.57
CA ALA A 316 -21.61 -32.93 19.44
C ALA A 316 -21.43 -31.51 18.91
N TYR A 317 -22.21 -31.09 17.90
CA TYR A 317 -22.21 -29.70 17.43
C TYR A 317 -22.72 -28.73 18.51
N ARG A 318 -23.80 -29.06 19.23
CA ARG A 318 -24.36 -28.19 20.28
C ARG A 318 -23.42 -27.92 21.45
N TYR A 319 -22.49 -28.83 21.75
CA TYR A 319 -21.44 -28.61 22.75
C TYR A 319 -20.38 -27.60 22.32
N LEU A 320 -20.25 -27.31 21.02
CA LEU A 320 -19.29 -26.33 20.54
C LEU A 320 -19.80 -24.90 20.78
N PRO A 321 -18.95 -23.99 21.28
CA PRO A 321 -19.35 -22.62 21.53
C PRO A 321 -19.66 -21.87 20.23
N LEU A 322 -20.59 -20.92 20.30
CA LEU A 322 -20.96 -20.09 19.17
C LEU A 322 -19.87 -19.06 18.85
N VAL A 323 -19.73 -18.71 17.58
CA VAL A 323 -18.88 -17.59 17.15
C VAL A 323 -19.37 -16.26 17.72
N SER A 324 -20.70 -16.05 17.76
CA SER A 324 -21.32 -14.83 18.32
C SER A 324 -21.01 -14.62 19.81
N ALA A 325 -20.69 -15.69 20.54
CA ALA A 325 -20.31 -15.67 21.96
C ALA A 325 -18.80 -15.47 22.19
N GLN A 326 -17.98 -15.37 21.14
CA GLN A 326 -16.54 -15.10 21.27
C GLN A 326 -16.23 -13.61 21.49
N GLY A 327 -14.98 -13.32 21.86
CA GLY A 327 -14.50 -11.94 21.99
C GLY A 327 -14.46 -11.18 20.65
N ASP A 328 -14.43 -9.84 20.74
CA ASP A 328 -14.51 -8.91 19.59
C ASP A 328 -13.47 -9.19 18.50
N GLY A 329 -12.23 -9.51 18.88
CA GLY A 329 -11.17 -9.82 17.92
C GLY A 329 -11.48 -11.04 17.06
N PHE A 330 -11.92 -12.14 17.68
CA PHE A 330 -12.29 -13.36 16.94
C PHE A 330 -13.49 -13.09 16.02
N ARG A 331 -14.53 -12.43 16.55
CA ARG A 331 -15.73 -12.07 15.80
C ARG A 331 -15.43 -11.21 14.57
N SER A 332 -14.69 -10.13 14.77
CA SER A 332 -14.26 -9.20 13.71
C SER A 332 -13.47 -9.93 12.62
N PHE A 333 -12.52 -10.79 13.01
CA PHE A 333 -11.71 -11.53 12.04
C PHE A 333 -12.54 -12.50 11.20
N VAL A 334 -13.41 -13.30 11.84
CA VAL A 334 -14.30 -14.25 11.15
C VAL A 334 -15.23 -13.49 10.19
N GLN A 335 -15.79 -12.36 10.61
CA GLN A 335 -16.66 -11.54 9.76
C GLN A 335 -15.92 -10.99 8.54
N ILE A 336 -14.71 -10.44 8.71
CA ILE A 336 -13.91 -9.92 7.57
C ILE A 336 -13.60 -11.05 6.58
N LEU A 337 -13.12 -12.21 7.06
CA LEU A 337 -12.83 -13.33 6.17
C LEU A 337 -14.09 -13.85 5.48
N LEU A 338 -15.21 -13.97 6.19
CA LEU A 338 -16.47 -14.43 5.62
C LEU A 338 -16.88 -13.53 4.45
N GLN A 339 -16.77 -12.22 4.62
CA GLN A 339 -17.19 -11.22 3.63
C GLN A 339 -16.29 -11.14 2.41
N VAL A 340 -14.97 -11.32 2.59
CA VAL A 340 -13.98 -11.20 1.50
C VAL A 340 -13.70 -12.54 0.80
N MET A 341 -13.95 -13.67 1.45
CA MET A 341 -13.71 -14.98 0.85
C MET A 341 -14.96 -15.65 0.29
N VAL A 342 -16.09 -15.50 0.98
CA VAL A 342 -17.31 -16.24 0.64
C VAL A 342 -18.18 -15.35 -0.22
N ARG A 343 -18.16 -15.64 -1.53
CA ARG A 343 -18.86 -14.85 -2.57
C ARG A 343 -18.57 -13.34 -2.42
N PRO A 344 -17.31 -12.90 -2.56
CA PRO A 344 -16.98 -11.50 -2.37
C PRO A 344 -17.72 -10.59 -3.35
N ALA A 345 -18.05 -9.39 -2.87
CA ALA A 345 -18.45 -8.30 -3.74
C ALA A 345 -17.27 -7.87 -4.62
N PRO A 346 -17.52 -7.34 -5.84
CA PRO A 346 -16.48 -6.72 -6.67
C PRO A 346 -15.71 -5.60 -5.96
N LEU A 347 -16.37 -4.83 -5.10
CA LEU A 347 -15.75 -3.76 -4.31
C LEU A 347 -15.99 -3.99 -2.82
N VAL A 348 -14.92 -3.95 -2.01
CA VAL A 348 -15.04 -4.04 -0.54
C VAL A 348 -14.27 -2.90 0.11
N ILE A 349 -14.95 -2.20 1.03
CA ILE A 349 -14.38 -1.12 1.85
C ILE A 349 -14.26 -1.62 3.28
N ILE A 350 -13.08 -1.51 3.89
CA ILE A 350 -12.79 -1.98 5.23
C ILE A 350 -12.15 -0.86 6.05
N ASP A 351 -12.75 -0.51 7.17
CA ASP A 351 -12.24 0.51 8.11
C ASP A 351 -11.62 -0.18 9.33
N GLU A 352 -10.36 0.15 9.60
CA GLU A 352 -9.57 -0.32 10.76
C GLU A 352 -9.66 -1.84 11.02
N PRO A 353 -9.32 -2.71 10.03
CA PRO A 353 -9.46 -4.17 10.14
C PRO A 353 -8.71 -4.79 11.33
N GLU A 354 -7.65 -4.13 11.79
CA GLU A 354 -6.86 -4.51 12.96
C GLU A 354 -7.56 -4.28 14.29
N ALA A 355 -8.62 -3.45 14.36
CA ALA A 355 -9.14 -3.07 15.66
C ALA A 355 -9.70 -4.34 16.36
N PHE A 356 -9.41 -4.46 17.66
CA PHE A 356 -9.64 -5.64 18.50
C PHE A 356 -8.72 -6.85 18.24
N LEU A 357 -7.77 -6.79 17.31
CA LEU A 357 -6.79 -7.86 17.04
C LEU A 357 -5.46 -7.61 17.74
N HIS A 358 -4.83 -8.67 18.22
CA HIS A 358 -3.43 -8.59 18.66
C HIS A 358 -2.49 -8.41 17.46
N PRO A 359 -1.30 -7.81 17.64
CA PRO A 359 -0.35 -7.54 16.55
C PRO A 359 -0.08 -8.73 15.60
N PRO A 360 0.14 -9.97 16.08
CA PRO A 360 0.35 -11.12 15.17
C PRO A 360 -0.88 -11.46 14.32
N GLN A 361 -2.09 -11.27 14.87
CA GLN A 361 -3.36 -11.52 14.17
C GLN A 361 -3.62 -10.45 13.11
N ALA A 362 -3.34 -9.17 13.42
CA ALA A 362 -3.44 -8.08 12.47
C ALA A 362 -2.47 -8.29 11.28
N ARG A 363 -1.22 -8.70 11.55
CA ARG A 363 -0.24 -9.06 10.52
C ARG A 363 -0.69 -10.23 9.67
N LEU A 364 -1.24 -11.28 10.28
CA LEU A 364 -1.78 -12.40 9.52
C LEU A 364 -2.97 -11.96 8.65
N LEU A 365 -3.91 -11.18 9.18
CA LEU A 365 -5.06 -10.68 8.43
C LEU A 365 -4.62 -9.88 7.19
N GLY A 366 -3.65 -8.96 7.35
CA GLY A 366 -3.08 -8.20 6.24
C GLY A 366 -2.48 -9.11 5.17
N ARG A 367 -1.72 -10.13 5.58
CA ARG A 367 -1.13 -11.11 4.67
C ARG A 367 -2.19 -11.93 3.92
N LEU A 368 -3.26 -12.34 4.61
CA LEU A 368 -4.36 -13.07 4.01
C LEU A 368 -5.08 -12.21 2.97
N LEU A 369 -5.51 -10.99 3.33
CA LEU A 369 -6.24 -10.10 2.41
C LEU A 369 -5.42 -9.76 1.17
N ALA A 370 -4.11 -9.52 1.32
CA ALA A 370 -3.21 -9.29 0.19
C ALA A 370 -2.98 -10.56 -0.66
N GLY A 371 -3.00 -11.75 -0.05
CA GLY A 371 -2.80 -13.03 -0.72
C GLY A 371 -4.04 -13.63 -1.38
N LEU A 372 -5.25 -13.16 -1.03
CA LEU A 372 -6.49 -13.62 -1.65
C LEU A 372 -6.47 -13.32 -3.16
N GLN A 373 -6.72 -14.34 -3.98
CA GLN A 373 -6.80 -14.24 -5.43
C GLN A 373 -8.24 -13.93 -5.86
N GLY A 374 -8.44 -13.10 -6.89
CA GLY A 374 -9.75 -12.81 -7.47
C GLY A 374 -9.95 -11.35 -7.88
N GLN A 375 -11.10 -11.07 -8.49
CA GLN A 375 -11.47 -9.75 -9.02
C GLN A 375 -12.24 -8.91 -7.99
N THR A 376 -11.60 -8.68 -6.84
CA THR A 376 -12.18 -7.85 -5.78
C THR A 376 -11.25 -6.68 -5.50
N GLN A 377 -11.76 -5.46 -5.71
CA GLN A 377 -11.08 -4.24 -5.34
C GLN A 377 -11.25 -3.98 -3.83
N LEU A 378 -10.14 -3.86 -3.11
CA LEU A 378 -10.14 -3.56 -1.67
C LEU A 378 -9.72 -2.12 -1.41
N PHE A 379 -10.52 -1.40 -0.62
CA PHE A 379 -10.14 -0.12 -0.03
C PHE A 379 -10.06 -0.28 1.48
N VAL A 380 -8.88 -0.08 2.06
CA VAL A 380 -8.64 -0.32 3.47
C VAL A 380 -8.06 0.91 4.13
N ALA A 381 -8.67 1.38 5.22
CA ALA A 381 -8.07 2.37 6.11
C ALA A 381 -7.46 1.64 7.31
N THR A 382 -6.22 1.96 7.65
CA THR A 382 -5.50 1.30 8.76
C THR A 382 -4.57 2.29 9.46
N HIS A 383 -4.37 2.09 10.76
CA HIS A 383 -3.32 2.71 11.58
C HIS A 383 -2.27 1.70 12.08
N SER A 384 -2.42 0.41 11.74
CA SER A 384 -1.57 -0.67 12.21
C SER A 384 -0.37 -0.91 11.31
N ALA A 385 0.81 -0.73 11.91
CA ALA A 385 2.06 -1.14 11.30
C ALA A 385 2.14 -2.65 11.08
N ASP A 386 1.55 -3.45 11.98
CA ASP A 386 1.52 -4.90 11.88
C ASP A 386 0.66 -5.37 10.71
N PHE A 387 -0.53 -4.80 10.53
CA PHE A 387 -1.39 -5.07 9.38
C PHE A 387 -0.67 -4.76 8.08
N LEU A 388 -0.06 -3.58 7.98
CA LEU A 388 0.71 -3.18 6.80
C LEU A 388 1.90 -4.12 6.56
N ALA A 389 2.67 -4.48 7.60
CA ALA A 389 3.76 -5.44 7.47
C ALA A 389 3.26 -6.79 6.92
N GLY A 390 2.08 -7.22 7.37
CA GLY A 390 1.38 -8.40 6.87
C GLY A 390 1.07 -8.33 5.38
N VAL A 391 0.45 -7.22 4.95
CA VAL A 391 0.18 -6.94 3.53
C VAL A 391 1.46 -7.01 2.70
N LEU A 392 2.50 -6.35 3.21
CA LEU A 392 3.80 -6.23 2.56
C LEU A 392 4.54 -7.59 2.47
N GLU A 393 4.24 -8.55 3.33
CA GLU A 393 4.84 -9.89 3.26
C GLU A 393 4.25 -10.82 2.23
N ALA A 394 3.10 -10.49 1.64
CA ALA A 394 2.46 -11.36 0.66
C ALA A 394 3.32 -11.45 -0.62
N GLU A 395 4.00 -12.59 -0.82
CA GLU A 395 4.99 -12.79 -1.89
C GLU A 395 4.36 -12.92 -3.30
N GLN A 396 3.10 -13.36 -3.39
CA GLN A 396 2.32 -13.45 -4.63
C GLN A 396 0.91 -12.88 -4.42
N GLY A 397 0.86 -11.60 -4.04
CA GLY A 397 -0.38 -10.90 -3.74
C GLY A 397 -0.90 -10.04 -4.89
N ARG A 398 -2.17 -9.65 -4.77
CA ARG A 398 -2.80 -8.63 -5.60
C ARG A 398 -1.99 -7.32 -5.60
N PRO A 399 -2.06 -6.48 -6.65
CA PRO A 399 -1.36 -5.20 -6.68
C PRO A 399 -1.79 -4.30 -5.51
N VAL A 400 -0.83 -3.71 -4.79
CA VAL A 400 -1.08 -2.86 -3.60
C VAL A 400 -0.64 -1.43 -3.88
N SER A 401 -1.53 -0.46 -3.72
CA SER A 401 -1.20 0.96 -3.68
C SER A 401 -1.35 1.50 -2.26
N ILE A 402 -0.53 2.51 -1.91
CA ILE A 402 -0.58 3.16 -0.59
C ILE A 402 -0.83 4.64 -0.78
N VAL A 403 -1.85 5.17 -0.12
CA VAL A 403 -2.22 6.58 -0.10
C VAL A 403 -1.97 7.10 1.31
N ARG A 404 -0.91 7.89 1.50
CA ARG A 404 -0.62 8.56 2.77
C ARG A 404 -1.36 9.88 2.83
N LEU A 405 -2.22 10.04 3.82
CA LEU A 405 -2.94 11.27 4.13
C LEU A 405 -2.20 12.04 5.21
N ASP A 406 -2.06 13.35 4.99
CA ASP A 406 -1.43 14.28 5.91
C ASP A 406 -2.34 15.50 6.11
N ARG A 407 -2.48 15.92 7.37
CA ARG A 407 -3.22 17.12 7.78
C ARG A 407 -2.45 17.93 8.81
N SER A 408 -1.22 17.55 9.11
CA SER A 408 -0.41 18.16 10.18
C SER A 408 -0.08 19.64 9.91
N SER A 409 -0.02 20.06 8.64
CA SER A 409 0.23 21.44 8.21
C SER A 409 -1.03 22.33 8.17
N GLY A 410 -2.21 21.80 8.50
CA GLY A 410 -3.50 22.51 8.39
C GLY A 410 -4.13 22.47 6.99
N THR A 411 -3.34 22.22 5.94
CA THR A 411 -3.81 21.91 4.58
C THR A 411 -3.87 20.40 4.36
N PRO A 412 -4.99 19.83 3.86
CA PRO A 412 -5.03 18.43 3.47
C PRO A 412 -4.02 18.16 2.34
N ALA A 413 -3.12 17.22 2.56
CA ALA A 413 -2.16 16.74 1.57
C ALA A 413 -2.24 15.22 1.47
N ALA A 414 -2.07 14.68 0.27
CA ALA A 414 -2.03 13.24 0.06
C ALA A 414 -0.85 12.90 -0.85
N ARG A 415 -0.24 11.74 -0.62
CA ARG A 415 0.79 11.17 -1.49
C ARG A 415 0.44 9.72 -1.84
N VAL A 416 0.64 9.37 -3.10
CA VAL A 416 0.34 8.05 -3.64
C VAL A 416 1.65 7.33 -3.93
N LEU A 417 1.75 6.10 -3.42
CA LEU A 417 2.74 5.13 -3.85
C LEU A 417 2.05 4.12 -4.77
N LYS A 418 2.47 4.14 -6.04
CA LYS A 418 2.02 3.17 -7.05
C LYS A 418 2.53 1.75 -6.71
N PRO A 419 1.89 0.68 -7.20
CA PRO A 419 2.26 -0.69 -6.89
C PRO A 419 3.75 -1.04 -7.08
N ASP A 420 4.39 -0.54 -8.15
CA ASP A 420 5.81 -0.78 -8.39
C ASP A 420 6.73 -0.17 -7.32
N ALA A 421 6.38 1.02 -6.83
CA ALA A 421 7.11 1.68 -5.75
C ALA A 421 6.94 0.92 -4.43
N VAL A 422 5.73 0.42 -4.14
CA VAL A 422 5.44 -0.42 -2.96
C VAL A 422 6.26 -1.71 -3.02
N GLN A 423 6.28 -2.38 -4.18
CA GLN A 423 7.13 -3.57 -4.41
C GLN A 423 8.63 -3.26 -4.24
N GLY A 424 9.08 -2.06 -4.63
CA GLY A 424 10.44 -1.57 -4.37
C GLY A 424 10.79 -1.48 -2.88
N LEU A 425 9.83 -1.11 -2.02
CA LEU A 425 10.02 -1.13 -0.56
C LEU A 425 10.18 -2.55 -0.04
N LEU A 426 9.39 -3.51 -0.56
CA LEU A 426 9.41 -4.93 -0.15
C LEU A 426 10.72 -5.65 -0.43
N ARG A 427 11.36 -5.32 -1.56
CA ARG A 427 12.63 -5.94 -1.96
C ARG A 427 13.80 -5.53 -1.08
N THR A 428 13.63 -4.56 -0.19
CA THR A 428 14.68 -4.08 0.71
C THR A 428 14.62 -4.83 2.05
N PRO A 429 15.58 -5.71 2.38
CA PRO A 429 15.53 -6.52 3.59
C PRO A 429 15.42 -5.69 4.88
N LEU A 430 16.08 -4.52 4.92
CA LEU A 430 16.01 -3.60 6.06
C LEU A 430 14.59 -3.08 6.29
N LEU A 431 13.83 -2.77 5.26
CA LEU A 431 12.44 -2.28 5.41
C LEU A 431 11.48 -3.42 5.77
N ARG A 432 11.74 -4.64 5.30
CA ARG A 432 10.89 -5.82 5.56
C ARG A 432 11.00 -6.33 7.00
N TYR A 433 12.18 -6.25 7.62
CA TYR A 433 12.45 -6.87 8.92
C TYR A 433 12.79 -5.89 10.06
N SER A 434 12.56 -4.59 9.87
CA SER A 434 12.74 -3.58 10.91
C SER A 434 11.42 -2.88 11.26
N ASN A 435 11.44 -2.01 12.26
CA ASN A 435 10.30 -1.16 12.64
C ASN A 435 10.11 0.05 11.67
N LEU A 436 10.83 0.09 10.55
CA LEU A 436 10.72 1.19 9.58
C LEU A 436 9.31 1.36 8.97
N PRO A 437 8.52 0.30 8.68
CA PRO A 437 7.15 0.45 8.19
C PRO A 437 6.24 1.20 9.18
N SER A 438 6.52 1.11 10.48
CA SER A 438 5.79 1.90 11.49
C SER A 438 5.89 3.39 11.22
N GLY A 439 7.01 3.88 10.65
CA GLY A 439 7.22 5.29 10.32
C GLY A 439 6.19 5.87 9.33
N LEU A 440 5.50 5.03 8.55
CA LEU A 440 4.43 5.45 7.64
C LEU A 440 3.18 6.00 8.38
N PHE A 441 3.02 5.65 9.65
CA PHE A 441 1.91 6.06 10.52
C PHE A 441 2.25 7.25 11.42
N TYR A 442 3.49 7.74 11.37
CA TYR A 442 3.92 8.90 12.16
C TYR A 442 3.89 10.15 11.30
N ASP A 443 3.76 11.31 11.97
CA ASP A 443 3.88 12.60 11.30
C ASP A 443 5.29 12.76 10.76
N ARG A 444 6.28 12.32 11.54
CA ARG A 444 7.71 12.58 11.30
C ARG A 444 8.59 11.42 11.76
N VAL A 445 9.74 11.24 11.11
CA VAL A 445 10.75 10.22 11.48
C VAL A 445 12.11 10.86 11.65
N VAL A 446 12.85 10.43 12.68
CA VAL A 446 14.27 10.74 12.86
C VAL A 446 15.06 9.44 12.80
N LEU A 447 16.02 9.38 11.88
CA LEU A 447 16.91 8.24 11.71
C LEU A 447 18.21 8.45 12.49
N CYS A 448 18.66 7.45 13.24
CA CYS A 448 19.96 7.45 13.89
C CYS A 448 20.77 6.21 13.50
N GLU A 449 22.06 6.21 13.83
CA GLU A 449 22.96 5.11 13.48
C GLU A 449 22.68 3.83 14.29
N ALA A 450 22.53 3.97 15.61
CA ALA A 450 22.31 2.86 16.52
C ALA A 450 21.12 3.08 17.47
N ALA A 451 20.64 1.99 18.07
CA ALA A 451 19.49 2.02 18.97
C ALA A 451 19.71 2.91 20.21
N GLY A 452 20.93 2.93 20.77
CA GLY A 452 21.27 3.81 21.90
C GLY A 452 21.18 5.30 21.56
N ASP A 453 21.51 5.67 20.32
CA ASP A 453 21.37 7.05 19.84
C ASP A 453 19.89 7.43 19.77
N CYS A 454 19.05 6.55 19.20
CA CYS A 454 17.61 6.75 19.13
C CYS A 454 17.00 6.99 20.52
N GLN A 455 17.38 6.17 21.52
CA GLN A 455 16.87 6.29 22.88
C GLN A 455 17.23 7.64 23.50
N PHE A 456 18.51 8.03 23.41
CA PHE A 456 18.97 9.30 23.97
C PHE A 456 18.30 10.50 23.28
N TYR A 457 18.27 10.53 21.94
CA TYR A 457 17.68 11.65 21.22
C TYR A 457 16.16 11.72 21.36
N ALA A 458 15.46 10.59 21.44
CA ALA A 458 14.03 10.58 21.76
C ALA A 458 13.78 11.21 23.14
N ALA A 459 14.55 10.80 24.15
CA ALA A 459 14.43 11.34 25.50
C ALA A 459 14.80 12.84 25.58
N ALA A 460 15.84 13.26 24.86
CA ALA A 460 16.23 14.67 24.75
C ALA A 460 15.16 15.49 24.01
N PHE A 461 14.54 14.94 22.96
CA PHE A 461 13.42 15.59 22.28
C PHE A 461 12.27 15.83 23.26
N ASP A 462 11.85 14.81 24.00
CA ASP A 462 10.76 14.96 24.97
C ASP A 462 11.09 16.00 26.06
N ALA A 463 12.33 16.02 26.56
CA ALA A 463 12.78 16.98 27.56
C ALA A 463 12.90 18.42 27.06
N THR A 464 13.07 18.62 25.75
CA THR A 464 13.21 19.95 25.10
C THR A 464 11.90 20.49 24.54
N LYS A 465 10.81 19.75 24.70
CA LYS A 465 9.50 20.14 24.19
C LYS A 465 8.89 21.27 25.04
N GLU A 466 8.26 22.24 24.39
CA GLU A 466 7.43 23.23 25.09
C GLU A 466 6.19 22.54 25.70
N ALA A 467 5.91 22.81 26.99
CA ALA A 467 4.83 22.17 27.72
C ALA A 467 3.42 22.43 27.13
N ALA A 468 3.24 23.54 26.41
CA ALA A 468 1.98 23.92 25.77
C ALA A 468 1.82 23.42 24.31
N ALA A 469 2.87 22.81 23.73
CA ALA A 469 2.83 22.37 22.33
C ALA A 469 2.02 21.07 22.17
N ALA A 470 1.28 20.98 21.05
CA ALA A 470 0.55 19.78 20.64
C ALA A 470 1.47 18.53 20.66
N HIS A 471 0.89 17.33 20.83
CA HIS A 471 1.68 16.10 20.83
C HIS A 471 2.41 15.93 19.48
N ASP A 472 3.74 15.95 19.51
CA ASP A 472 4.55 15.74 18.31
C ASP A 472 4.71 14.24 18.09
N ASN A 473 4.05 13.70 17.06
CA ASN A 473 4.13 12.28 16.75
C ASN A 473 5.40 11.97 15.93
N THR A 474 6.56 12.00 16.58
CA THR A 474 7.88 11.79 15.96
C THR A 474 8.47 10.45 16.36
N LEU A 475 8.80 9.61 15.39
CA LEU A 475 9.38 8.28 15.62
C LEU A 475 10.90 8.29 15.40
N PHE A 476 11.65 7.72 16.35
CA PHE A 476 13.09 7.50 16.22
C PHE A 476 13.37 6.07 15.77
N LEU A 477 14.15 5.91 14.69
CA LEU A 477 14.46 4.62 14.07
C LEU A 477 15.96 4.50 13.80
N HIS A 478 16.55 3.34 14.06
CA HIS A 478 17.96 3.10 13.76
C HIS A 478 18.13 2.32 12.45
N THR A 479 19.19 2.60 11.71
CA THR A 479 19.55 1.85 10.49
C THR A 479 20.67 0.83 10.69
N SER A 480 21.06 0.60 11.95
CA SER A 480 22.13 -0.34 12.32
C SER A 480 23.46 -0.03 11.61
N GLY A 481 23.82 1.26 11.56
CA GLY A 481 25.06 1.76 10.98
C GLY A 481 24.87 2.90 9.97
N LYS A 482 26.00 3.47 9.52
CA LYS A 482 26.09 4.69 8.70
C LYS A 482 25.70 4.50 7.23
N ALA A 483 26.01 3.34 6.66
CA ALA A 483 25.86 3.09 5.23
C ALA A 483 24.40 3.17 4.74
N PRO A 484 23.39 2.62 5.46
CA PRO A 484 22.00 2.64 5.00
C PRO A 484 21.23 3.93 5.32
N LEU A 485 21.79 4.84 6.14
CA LEU A 485 21.09 6.06 6.60
C LEU A 485 20.52 6.88 5.44
N GLY A 486 21.38 7.25 4.48
CA GLY A 486 21.00 8.12 3.37
C GLY A 486 19.95 7.50 2.44
N ASP A 487 20.09 6.21 2.11
CA ASP A 487 19.14 5.51 1.25
C ASP A 487 17.79 5.32 1.95
N THR A 488 17.80 4.97 3.24
CA THR A 488 16.58 4.83 4.04
C THR A 488 15.83 6.16 4.16
N ALA A 489 16.54 7.24 4.46
CA ALA A 489 15.96 8.58 4.53
C ALA A 489 15.31 8.98 3.21
N ARG A 490 15.98 8.73 2.08
CA ARG A 490 15.44 9.01 0.74
C ARG A 490 14.14 8.26 0.49
N ARG A 491 14.10 6.96 0.78
CA ARG A 491 12.90 6.12 0.58
C ARG A 491 11.73 6.58 1.45
N LEU A 492 11.96 6.87 2.73
CA LEU A 492 10.90 7.37 3.62
C LEU A 492 10.37 8.73 3.14
N ARG A 493 11.24 9.62 2.66
CA ARG A 493 10.85 10.90 2.05
C ARG A 493 10.06 10.72 0.76
N GLN A 494 10.43 9.75 -0.10
CA GLN A 494 9.65 9.37 -1.28
C GLN A 494 8.27 8.84 -0.92
N CYS A 495 8.15 8.13 0.22
CA CYS A 495 6.86 7.72 0.79
C CYS A 495 6.05 8.90 1.37
N GLY A 496 6.63 10.09 1.36
CA GLY A 496 6.02 11.31 1.82
C GLY A 496 6.24 11.65 3.28
N ILE A 497 7.09 10.92 4.00
CA ILE A 497 7.33 11.11 5.42
C ILE A 497 8.44 12.17 5.63
N PRO A 498 8.16 13.28 6.34
CA PRO A 498 9.19 14.18 6.85
C PRO A 498 10.24 13.40 7.66
N THR A 499 11.45 13.28 7.12
CA THR A 499 12.51 12.44 7.71
C THR A 499 13.78 13.25 7.94
N ALA A 500 14.25 13.31 9.18
CA ALA A 500 15.56 13.83 9.54
C ALA A 500 16.54 12.67 9.83
N VAL A 501 17.84 12.92 9.66
CA VAL A 501 18.91 11.97 9.95
C VAL A 501 19.85 12.60 10.95
N ILE A 502 20.19 11.91 12.03
CA ILE A 502 21.26 12.29 12.95
C ILE A 502 22.45 11.36 12.71
N ALA A 503 23.63 11.94 12.51
CA ALA A 503 24.86 11.18 12.27
C ALA A 503 26.05 11.79 13.03
N ASP A 504 27.00 10.94 13.39
CA ASP A 504 28.26 11.37 14.01
C ASP A 504 29.08 12.26 13.06
N PHE A 505 30.00 13.05 13.61
CA PHE A 505 30.81 14.03 12.85
C PHE A 505 31.70 13.40 11.77
N ASP A 506 32.12 12.16 11.96
CA ASP A 506 32.90 11.40 10.97
C ASP A 506 32.06 10.96 9.75
N TYR A 507 30.74 11.18 9.74
CA TYR A 507 29.91 11.03 8.54
C TYR A 507 30.34 11.98 7.41
N LEU A 508 30.98 13.11 7.73
CA LEU A 508 31.54 14.06 6.76
C LEU A 508 32.69 13.46 5.92
N ARG A 509 33.35 12.39 6.40
CA ARG A 509 34.47 11.74 5.71
C ARG A 509 34.06 11.18 4.34
N SER A 510 33.03 10.36 4.31
CA SER A 510 32.59 9.60 3.13
C SER A 510 31.07 9.59 2.92
N GLY A 511 30.30 9.90 3.96
CA GLY A 511 28.84 9.86 3.96
C GLY A 511 28.20 11.06 3.28
N LEU A 512 28.68 12.28 3.55
CA LEU A 512 28.04 13.50 3.03
C LEU A 512 28.00 13.53 1.50
N ALA A 513 29.14 13.30 0.84
CA ALA A 513 29.18 13.29 -0.63
C ALA A 513 28.26 12.21 -1.23
N ARG A 514 28.12 11.04 -0.60
CA ARG A 514 27.25 9.95 -1.08
C ARG A 514 25.76 10.23 -0.81
N ALA A 515 25.44 10.82 0.33
CA ALA A 515 24.10 11.24 0.69
C ALA A 515 23.63 12.41 -0.20
N VAL A 516 24.51 13.37 -0.46
CA VAL A 516 24.23 14.54 -1.30
C VAL A 516 24.27 14.21 -2.80
N LYS A 517 25.08 13.24 -3.27
CA LYS A 517 25.07 12.80 -4.68
C LYS A 517 23.72 12.23 -5.14
N SER A 518 22.84 11.88 -4.20
CA SER A 518 21.45 11.51 -4.51
C SER A 518 20.46 12.68 -4.62
N LEU A 519 20.96 13.89 -4.47
CA LEU A 519 20.28 15.16 -4.66
C LEU A 519 21.02 15.87 -5.81
N GLU A 520 20.65 15.53 -7.05
CA GLU A 520 21.33 15.99 -8.25
C GLU A 520 21.49 17.52 -8.28
N GLY A 521 22.71 18.02 -8.53
CA GLY A 521 22.99 19.45 -8.81
C GLY A 521 23.35 20.37 -7.61
N VAL A 522 23.62 19.85 -6.41
CA VAL A 522 23.98 20.65 -5.21
C VAL A 522 25.47 20.56 -4.84
N THR A 523 26.17 19.52 -5.32
CA THR A 523 27.53 19.20 -4.83
C THR A 523 28.60 20.23 -5.18
N GLU A 524 28.42 21.00 -6.26
CA GLU A 524 29.44 21.93 -6.76
C GLU A 524 29.80 23.02 -5.74
N HIS A 525 28.84 23.49 -4.95
CA HIS A 525 29.07 24.59 -3.99
C HIS A 525 29.69 24.11 -2.66
N LEU A 526 29.63 22.81 -2.36
CA LEU A 526 30.12 22.21 -1.10
C LEU A 526 31.48 21.51 -1.25
N GLU A 527 31.96 21.34 -2.49
CA GLU A 527 33.21 20.63 -2.78
C GLU A 527 34.45 21.33 -2.21
N SER A 528 34.51 22.66 -2.26
CA SER A 528 35.62 23.45 -1.71
C SER A 528 35.73 23.30 -0.19
N ASP A 529 34.60 23.39 0.51
CA ASP A 529 34.54 23.23 1.96
C ASP A 529 34.85 21.77 2.39
N LEU A 530 34.33 20.79 1.65
CA LEU A 530 34.66 19.36 1.86
C LEU A 530 36.15 19.09 1.66
N LYS A 531 36.75 19.71 0.63
CA LYS A 531 38.18 19.60 0.35
C LYS A 531 39.01 20.19 1.49
N CYS A 532 38.68 21.40 1.95
CA CYS A 532 39.34 22.06 3.07
C CYS A 532 39.31 21.18 4.34
N LEU A 533 38.14 20.62 4.68
CA LEU A 533 38.00 19.76 5.86
C LEU A 533 38.78 18.43 5.69
N ARG A 534 38.76 17.83 4.50
CA ARG A 534 39.52 16.60 4.21
C ARG A 534 41.02 16.82 4.29
N GLU A 535 41.53 17.93 3.77
CA GLU A 535 42.94 18.30 3.85
C GLU A 535 43.37 18.54 5.30
N HIS A 536 42.52 19.17 6.11
CA HIS A 536 42.76 19.33 7.55
C HIS A 536 42.72 18.00 8.32
N ALA A 537 41.75 17.13 8.02
CA ALA A 537 41.62 15.82 8.67
C ALA A 537 42.72 14.83 8.21
N ALA A 538 43.21 15.00 6.99
CA ALA A 538 44.44 14.38 6.48
C ALA A 538 45.71 15.10 6.97
N GLY A 539 45.55 16.19 7.72
CA GLY A 539 46.56 17.15 8.13
C GLY A 539 47.74 16.49 8.80
N SER A 540 48.81 16.43 8.01
CA SER A 540 50.05 15.68 8.18
C SER A 540 49.82 14.30 8.78
N ARG A 541 49.90 13.25 7.95
CA ARG A 541 50.67 12.07 8.37
C ARG A 541 51.90 12.69 9.03
N SER A 542 52.02 12.64 10.36
CA SER A 542 53.34 12.84 10.92
C SER A 542 54.15 11.77 10.22
N GLU A 543 55.04 12.17 9.31
CA GLU A 543 56.14 11.29 8.94
C GLU A 543 56.87 11.11 10.26
N ILE A 544 56.42 10.13 11.05
CA ILE A 544 57.10 9.73 12.24
C ILE A 544 58.46 9.30 11.68
N SER A 545 59.49 10.08 11.96
CA SER A 545 60.83 9.72 11.52
C SER A 545 61.11 8.31 12.04
N ALA A 546 61.90 7.51 11.31
CA ALA A 546 62.21 6.16 11.74
C ALA A 546 62.71 6.10 13.20
N GLY A 547 63.37 7.18 13.67
CA GLY A 547 63.76 7.37 15.08
C GLY A 547 62.60 7.64 16.04
N GLY A 548 61.64 8.50 15.67
CA GLY A 548 60.43 8.74 16.48
C GLY A 548 59.57 7.47 16.63
N PHE A 549 59.42 6.70 15.54
CA PHE A 549 58.62 5.48 15.53
C PHE A 549 59.23 4.42 16.45
N LYS A 550 60.55 4.27 16.37
CA LYS A 550 61.31 3.37 17.25
C LYS A 550 61.16 3.77 18.72
N THR A 551 61.20 5.07 19.01
CA THR A 551 61.08 5.57 20.40
C THR A 551 59.70 5.29 21.00
N GLU A 552 58.62 5.53 20.25
CA GLU A 552 57.25 5.22 20.69
C GLU A 552 56.97 3.72 20.77
N MET A 553 57.51 2.94 19.82
CA MET A 553 57.43 1.48 19.85
C MET A 553 58.13 0.91 21.10
N ASP A 554 59.35 1.36 21.40
CA ASP A 554 60.11 0.95 22.57
C ASP A 554 59.41 1.37 23.88
N ALA A 555 58.71 2.51 23.88
CA ALA A 555 57.90 2.95 25.01
C ALA A 555 56.66 2.05 25.22
N LEU A 556 55.98 1.64 24.15
CA LEU A 556 54.81 0.74 24.21
C LEU A 556 55.18 -0.69 24.63
N LEU A 557 56.40 -1.13 24.28
CA LEU A 557 56.93 -2.45 24.65
C LEU A 557 57.60 -2.47 26.03
N LYS A 558 57.74 -1.31 26.68
CA LYS A 558 58.42 -1.18 27.98
C LYS A 558 57.72 -2.00 29.06
N GLY A 559 58.39 -3.02 29.57
CA GLY A 559 57.88 -3.90 30.61
C GLY A 559 57.29 -5.23 30.11
N ILE A 560 57.25 -5.44 28.80
CA ILE A 560 56.89 -6.73 28.18
C ILE A 560 58.18 -7.50 27.92
N LYS A 561 58.29 -8.74 28.42
CA LYS A 561 59.48 -9.57 28.14
C LYS A 561 59.39 -10.13 26.73
N ALA A 562 60.54 -10.39 26.10
CA ALA A 562 60.61 -10.93 24.73
C ALA A 562 59.90 -12.28 24.54
N SER A 563 59.63 -13.01 25.63
CA SER A 563 58.92 -14.29 25.66
C SER A 563 57.40 -14.16 25.80
N ASP A 564 56.88 -12.97 26.13
CA ASP A 564 55.49 -12.79 26.51
C ASP A 564 54.63 -12.46 25.28
N PRO A 565 53.40 -12.99 25.18
CA PRO A 565 52.48 -12.59 24.12
C PRO A 565 52.10 -11.11 24.27
N LEU A 566 52.05 -10.40 23.16
CA LEU A 566 51.64 -9.00 23.10
C LEU A 566 50.18 -8.85 23.55
N PRO A 567 49.87 -8.02 24.58
CA PRO A 567 48.50 -7.74 24.96
C PRO A 567 47.73 -7.07 23.82
N ASP A 568 46.45 -7.42 23.61
CA ASP A 568 45.60 -6.87 22.53
C ASP A 568 45.57 -5.33 22.51
N ARG A 569 45.64 -4.72 23.69
CA ARG A 569 45.73 -3.26 23.84
C ARG A 569 47.01 -2.69 23.20
N VAL A 570 48.15 -3.34 23.39
CA VAL A 570 49.45 -2.91 22.86
C VAL A 570 49.52 -3.18 21.36
N LEU A 571 48.98 -4.32 20.91
CA LEU A 571 48.85 -4.65 19.49
C LEU A 571 48.01 -3.60 18.74
N GLY A 572 46.90 -3.16 19.34
CA GLY A 572 46.04 -2.11 18.78
C GLY A 572 46.75 -0.75 18.65
N GLU A 573 47.51 -0.34 19.66
CA GLU A 573 48.27 0.93 19.63
C GLU A 573 49.45 0.88 18.65
N LEU A 574 50.18 -0.23 18.56
CA LEU A 574 51.22 -0.44 17.54
C LEU A 574 50.64 -0.41 16.12
N THR A 575 49.45 -0.97 15.91
CA THR A 575 48.76 -0.94 14.61
C THR A 575 48.33 0.48 14.23
N LYS A 576 47.92 1.30 15.20
CA LYS A 576 47.61 2.73 14.96
C LYS A 576 48.88 3.53 14.64
N LEU A 577 49.96 3.28 15.38
CA LEU A 577 51.27 3.89 15.15
C LEU A 577 51.75 3.62 13.72
N ALA A 578 51.63 2.36 13.28
CA ALA A 578 52.06 1.91 11.96
C ALA A 578 51.19 2.42 10.80
N LYS A 579 49.89 2.63 11.01
CA LYS A 579 48.98 3.12 9.96
C LYS A 579 49.10 4.62 9.69
N GLY A 580 49.69 5.39 10.62
CA GLY A 580 49.63 6.85 10.62
C GLY A 580 48.21 7.30 10.93
N GLY A 581 48.00 7.96 12.07
CA GLY A 581 46.66 8.37 12.50
C GLY A 581 46.03 9.36 11.53
N ASP A 582 44.82 9.05 11.03
CA ASP A 582 43.95 10.08 10.50
C ASP A 582 43.35 10.87 11.69
N ARG A 583 43.18 12.19 11.56
CA ARG A 583 42.62 13.01 12.65
C ARG A 583 41.11 12.84 12.79
N TRP A 584 40.48 11.98 11.99
CA TRP A 584 39.05 11.71 12.05
C TRP A 584 38.62 11.13 13.40
N GLY A 585 39.47 10.33 14.05
CA GLY A 585 39.20 9.83 15.39
C GLY A 585 39.14 10.93 16.46
N ASP A 586 39.96 11.98 16.32
CA ASP A 586 39.97 13.13 17.23
C ASP A 586 38.81 14.06 16.92
N LEU A 587 38.55 14.34 15.64
CA LEU A 587 37.39 15.11 15.18
C LEU A 587 36.07 14.46 15.58
N LYS A 588 35.99 13.12 15.60
CA LYS A 588 34.82 12.41 16.11
C LYS A 588 34.56 12.71 17.60
N LYS A 589 35.61 12.93 18.38
CA LYS A 589 35.53 13.20 19.83
C LYS A 589 35.33 14.67 20.16
N SER A 590 35.82 15.58 19.33
CA SER A 590 35.79 17.03 19.59
C SER A 590 34.76 17.78 18.75
N GLY A 591 34.32 17.21 17.63
CA GLY A 591 33.49 17.88 16.64
C GLY A 591 34.11 19.21 16.17
N LEU A 592 33.28 20.23 16.06
CA LEU A 592 33.67 21.62 15.75
C LEU A 592 34.68 22.19 16.76
N GLY A 593 34.62 21.77 18.03
CA GLY A 593 35.52 22.26 19.08
C GLY A 593 36.99 21.89 18.86
N GLY A 594 37.27 20.95 17.95
CA GLY A 594 38.64 20.59 17.55
C GLY A 594 39.17 21.35 16.33
N LEU A 595 38.38 22.26 15.75
CA LEU A 595 38.72 23.02 14.55
C LEU A 595 38.92 24.51 14.86
N GLN A 596 39.77 25.18 14.11
CA GLN A 596 40.00 26.63 14.19
C GLN A 596 40.22 27.22 12.79
N GLY A 597 39.89 28.51 12.59
CA GLY A 597 40.12 29.21 11.32
C GLY A 597 39.27 28.68 10.16
N ASP A 598 39.86 28.59 8.96
CA ASP A 598 39.16 28.18 7.74
C ASP A 598 38.50 26.80 7.84
N PRO A 599 39.14 25.75 8.41
CA PRO A 599 38.49 24.45 8.65
C PRO A 599 37.23 24.53 9.53
N TYR A 600 37.22 25.41 10.54
CA TYR A 600 36.04 25.62 11.39
C TYR A 600 34.89 26.23 10.57
N ASN A 601 35.18 27.31 9.83
CA ASN A 601 34.19 28.00 9.02
C ASN A 601 33.64 27.10 7.90
N ALA A 602 34.51 26.27 7.29
CA ALA A 602 34.11 25.28 6.30
C ALA A 602 33.22 24.19 6.91
N ALA A 603 33.60 23.63 8.06
CA ALA A 603 32.78 22.64 8.75
C ALA A 603 31.42 23.20 9.16
N GLU A 604 31.36 24.42 9.69
CA GLU A 604 30.11 25.06 10.07
C GLU A 604 29.17 25.26 8.87
N ARG A 605 29.69 25.72 7.72
CA ARG A 605 28.92 25.81 6.48
C ARG A 605 28.40 24.45 6.00
N LEU A 606 29.24 23.41 6.07
CA LEU A 606 28.85 22.05 5.71
C LEU A 606 27.73 21.51 6.63
N LEU A 607 27.82 21.74 7.94
CA LEU A 607 26.78 21.34 8.89
C LEU A 607 25.46 22.05 8.62
N ARG A 608 25.49 23.36 8.36
CA ARG A 608 24.29 24.14 8.02
C ARG A 608 23.67 23.68 6.71
N ALA A 609 24.47 23.48 5.67
CA ALA A 609 23.99 22.96 4.39
C ALA A 609 23.41 21.55 4.53
N ALA A 610 24.08 20.65 5.27
CA ALA A 610 23.59 19.30 5.54
C ALA A 610 22.25 19.32 6.30
N ALA A 611 22.10 20.20 7.29
CA ALA A 611 20.88 20.37 8.07
C ALA A 611 19.70 20.83 7.18
N ASP A 612 19.96 21.69 6.19
CA ASP A 612 18.95 22.04 5.18
C ASP A 612 18.55 20.83 4.33
N PHE A 613 19.37 19.80 4.15
CA PHE A 613 18.94 18.54 3.51
C PHE A 613 18.38 17.52 4.50
N GLY A 614 18.21 17.89 5.77
CA GLY A 614 17.73 17.04 6.85
C GLY A 614 18.77 16.05 7.35
N LEU A 615 20.06 16.31 7.13
CA LEU A 615 21.18 15.58 7.70
C LEU A 615 21.82 16.42 8.80
N PHE A 616 21.55 16.04 10.04
CA PHE A 616 22.02 16.70 11.25
C PHE A 616 23.25 15.98 11.78
N VAL A 617 24.41 16.48 11.36
CA VAL A 617 25.69 15.97 11.87
C VAL A 617 25.95 16.57 13.26
N VAL A 618 26.31 15.73 14.22
CA VAL A 618 26.48 16.12 15.63
C VAL A 618 27.64 17.12 15.78
N PRO A 619 27.39 18.39 16.16
CA PRO A 619 28.41 19.44 16.16
C PRO A 619 29.52 19.21 17.20
N CYS A 620 29.21 18.49 18.29
CA CYS A 620 30.16 18.13 19.34
C CYS A 620 30.91 16.80 19.07
N GLY A 621 30.70 16.18 17.91
CA GLY A 621 31.44 14.98 17.50
C GLY A 621 30.59 13.71 17.45
N GLU A 622 30.20 13.22 18.62
CA GLU A 622 29.41 11.99 18.81
C GLU A 622 28.48 12.13 20.02
N LEU A 623 27.58 11.17 20.20
CA LEU A 623 26.58 11.17 21.26
C LEU A 623 27.17 11.46 22.65
N GLU A 624 28.29 10.81 22.96
CA GLU A 624 28.96 10.86 24.26
C GLU A 624 29.49 12.26 24.61
N SER A 625 29.66 13.12 23.60
CA SER A 625 30.13 14.49 23.77
C SER A 625 29.06 15.44 24.30
N TRP A 626 27.77 15.05 24.28
CA TRP A 626 26.68 15.84 24.88
C TRP A 626 26.74 15.82 26.42
N VAL A 627 27.19 14.72 27.02
CA VAL A 627 27.26 14.53 28.48
C VAL A 627 28.70 14.23 28.90
N ARG A 628 29.53 15.28 28.91
CA ARG A 628 30.97 15.17 29.24
C ARG A 628 31.24 14.75 30.69
N GLN A 629 30.22 14.84 31.57
CA GLN A 629 30.29 14.41 32.96
C GLN A 629 30.37 12.89 33.11
N VAL A 630 29.92 12.13 32.11
CA VAL A 630 29.99 10.66 32.12
C VAL A 630 31.23 10.23 31.32
N PRO A 631 32.15 9.42 31.91
CA PRO A 631 33.36 8.98 31.24
C PRO A 631 33.07 8.24 29.93
N ARG A 632 33.85 8.56 28.88
CA ARG A 632 33.82 7.85 27.60
C ARG A 632 34.36 6.43 27.78
N GLY A 633 33.73 5.46 27.13
CA GLY A 633 34.09 4.05 27.26
C GLY A 633 33.15 3.16 26.47
N ASP A 634 32.69 2.07 27.07
CA ASP A 634 31.64 1.23 26.48
C ASP A 634 30.35 2.05 26.33
N LYS A 635 29.85 2.15 25.10
CA LYS A 635 28.63 2.90 24.73
C LYS A 635 27.40 2.41 25.49
N ALA A 636 27.31 1.11 25.80
CA ALA A 636 26.20 0.56 26.57
C ALA A 636 26.24 1.04 28.03
N LEU A 637 27.42 0.98 28.66
CA LEU A 637 27.62 1.45 30.03
C LEU A 637 27.47 2.97 30.15
N TRP A 638 27.89 3.73 29.13
CA TRP A 638 27.67 5.17 29.07
C TRP A 638 26.17 5.48 29.03
N SER A 639 25.42 4.84 28.12
CA SER A 639 23.98 5.04 27.98
C SER A 639 23.25 4.74 29.30
N GLN A 640 23.55 3.59 29.92
CA GLN A 640 22.96 3.20 31.20
C GLN A 640 23.18 4.28 32.28
N LYS A 641 24.42 4.78 32.44
CA LYS A 641 24.72 5.84 33.41
C LYS A 641 24.01 7.16 33.11
N VAL A 642 23.83 7.49 31.84
CA VAL A 642 23.11 8.71 31.42
C VAL A 642 21.63 8.64 31.80
N PHE A 643 21.00 7.47 31.62
CA PHE A 643 19.62 7.24 32.01
C PHE A 643 19.44 7.14 33.52
N ASP A 644 20.26 6.33 34.21
CA ASP A 644 20.16 6.13 35.67
C ASP A 644 20.31 7.44 36.46
N ASN A 645 21.18 8.35 35.97
CA ASN A 645 21.42 9.65 36.62
C ASN A 645 20.56 10.79 36.04
N GLY A 646 19.67 10.52 35.09
CA GLY A 646 18.74 11.51 34.53
C GLY A 646 19.39 12.64 33.72
N TRP A 647 20.58 12.43 33.14
CA TRP A 647 21.29 13.47 32.37
C TRP A 647 20.54 13.86 31.09
N TYR A 648 19.79 12.93 30.48
CA TYR A 648 18.95 13.19 29.30
C TYR A 648 17.85 14.23 29.57
N ALA A 649 17.36 14.33 30.82
CA ALA A 649 16.32 15.26 31.23
C ALA A 649 16.87 16.67 31.55
N ARG A 650 18.19 16.85 31.52
CA ARG A 650 18.87 18.13 31.74
C ARG A 650 19.74 18.49 30.53
N PRO A 651 19.14 18.65 29.34
CA PRO A 651 19.88 18.93 28.12
C PRO A 651 20.61 20.28 28.24
N THR A 652 21.85 20.33 27.75
CA THR A 652 22.62 21.58 27.62
C THR A 652 21.95 22.52 26.61
N GLU A 653 22.27 23.82 26.67
CA GLU A 653 21.75 24.78 25.68
C GLU A 653 22.13 24.43 24.24
N GLU A 654 23.32 23.84 24.03
CA GLU A 654 23.75 23.34 22.72
C GLU A 654 22.85 22.18 22.23
N LEU A 655 22.48 21.24 23.11
CA LEU A 655 21.59 20.13 22.76
C LEU A 655 20.16 20.61 22.52
N LYS A 656 19.68 21.57 23.31
CA LYS A 656 18.38 22.24 23.10
C LYS A 656 18.33 22.90 21.72
N ALA A 657 19.36 23.68 21.38
CA ALA A 657 19.46 24.32 20.07
C ALA A 657 19.44 23.28 18.94
N PHE A 658 20.23 22.21 19.06
CA PHE A 658 20.28 21.12 18.09
C PHE A 658 18.91 20.43 17.89
N CYS A 659 18.22 20.07 18.96
CA CYS A 659 16.87 19.51 18.91
C CYS A 659 15.87 20.50 18.28
N SER A 660 15.97 21.79 18.61
CA SER A 660 15.11 22.84 18.03
C SER A 660 15.31 22.98 16.53
N THR A 661 16.56 22.91 16.04
CA THR A 661 16.86 22.96 14.61
C THR A 661 16.27 21.75 13.87
N ILE A 662 16.33 20.55 14.44
CA ILE A 662 15.69 19.37 13.85
C ILE A 662 14.18 19.52 13.84
N ARG A 663 13.56 20.02 14.92
CA ARG A 663 12.10 20.29 14.98
C ARG A 663 11.68 21.30 13.91
N ALA A 664 12.45 22.37 13.72
CA ALA A 664 12.22 23.36 12.67
C ALA A 664 12.26 22.72 11.27
N TYR A 665 13.29 21.92 10.98
CA TYR A 665 13.37 21.17 9.72
C TYR A 665 12.20 20.22 9.52
N LEU A 666 11.83 19.51 10.56
CA LEU A 666 10.74 18.55 10.54
C LEU A 666 9.36 19.22 10.34
N LYS A 667 9.23 20.50 10.70
CA LYS A 667 8.01 21.30 10.53
C LYS A 667 7.98 22.04 9.20
N ASP A 668 9.02 22.82 8.91
CA ASP A 668 9.09 23.77 7.80
C ASP A 668 9.87 23.20 6.60
N GLY A 669 10.38 21.99 6.76
CA GLY A 669 11.17 21.29 5.77
C GLY A 669 12.64 21.70 5.78
N VAL A 670 13.05 22.84 6.36
CA VAL A 670 14.43 23.42 6.42
C VAL A 670 14.82 23.73 7.86
N SER A 671 16.10 23.61 8.20
CA SER A 671 16.60 23.93 9.55
C SER A 671 16.45 25.41 9.92
N ASP A 672 16.62 26.30 8.94
CA ASP A 672 16.50 27.74 9.09
C ASP A 672 15.61 28.27 7.96
N TYR A 673 14.30 28.25 8.21
CA TYR A 673 13.31 28.63 7.20
C TYR A 673 13.46 30.09 6.77
N ALA A 674 13.73 31.01 7.69
CA ALA A 674 13.87 32.43 7.35
C ALA A 674 15.02 32.65 6.37
N ARG A 675 16.19 32.03 6.61
CA ARG A 675 17.33 32.11 5.69
C ARG A 675 17.04 31.44 4.35
N ALA A 676 16.48 30.24 4.35
CA ALA A 676 16.26 29.48 3.12
C ALA A 676 15.11 30.03 2.27
N ALA A 677 14.05 30.51 2.90
CA ALA A 677 12.91 31.11 2.23
C ALA A 677 13.20 32.53 1.73
N ALA A 678 14.29 33.18 2.15
CA ALA A 678 14.62 34.55 1.74
C ALA A 678 14.62 34.73 0.21
N GLN A 679 15.22 33.78 -0.53
CA GLN A 679 15.18 33.77 -1.99
C GLN A 679 13.78 33.42 -2.50
N ALA A 680 13.17 32.36 -1.96
CA ALA A 680 11.86 31.86 -2.39
C ALA A 680 10.74 32.92 -2.23
N LEU A 681 10.82 33.75 -1.20
CA LEU A 681 9.87 34.85 -0.93
C LEU A 681 9.88 35.91 -2.03
N GLN A 682 10.99 36.03 -2.76
CA GLN A 682 11.16 36.96 -3.88
C GLN A 682 10.74 36.35 -5.24
N VAL A 683 10.28 35.10 -5.24
CA VAL A 683 9.65 34.47 -6.41
C VAL A 683 8.15 34.73 -6.36
N SER A 684 7.61 35.31 -7.44
CA SER A 684 6.19 35.64 -7.57
C SER A 684 5.57 34.94 -8.77
N SER A 685 4.25 34.80 -8.76
CA SER A 685 3.51 34.13 -9.82
C SER A 685 2.18 34.85 -10.05
N ARG A 686 1.83 35.11 -11.31
CA ARG A 686 0.56 35.72 -11.69
C ARG A 686 -0.12 34.92 -12.80
N LEU A 687 -1.44 34.99 -12.84
CA LEU A 687 -2.26 34.44 -13.90
C LEU A 687 -2.94 35.62 -14.62
N ASP A 688 -2.74 35.74 -15.92
CA ASP A 688 -3.47 36.69 -16.76
C ASP A 688 -4.48 35.97 -17.68
N HIS A 689 -5.18 36.71 -18.54
CA HIS A 689 -6.22 36.16 -19.43
C HIS A 689 -5.71 35.12 -20.44
N SER A 690 -4.40 35.06 -20.68
CA SER A 690 -3.77 34.34 -21.78
C SER A 690 -2.52 33.55 -21.38
N HIS A 691 -1.90 33.87 -20.24
CA HIS A 691 -0.64 33.30 -19.78
C HIS A 691 -0.61 33.09 -18.27
N ALA A 692 0.15 32.08 -17.86
CA ALA A 692 0.63 31.89 -16.49
C ALA A 692 2.10 32.34 -16.41
N VAL A 693 2.40 33.33 -15.58
CA VAL A 693 3.74 33.96 -15.51
C VAL A 693 4.37 33.74 -14.13
N VAL A 694 5.65 33.41 -14.11
CA VAL A 694 6.49 33.27 -12.91
C VAL A 694 7.67 34.22 -13.02
N SER A 695 7.90 35.05 -12.02
CA SER A 695 8.97 36.06 -12.03
C SER A 695 9.94 35.82 -10.87
N ASN A 696 11.24 35.79 -11.16
CA ASN A 696 12.30 35.65 -10.16
C ASN A 696 12.87 37.02 -9.81
N SER A 697 12.38 37.68 -8.76
CA SER A 697 12.92 38.97 -8.30
C SER A 697 14.07 38.82 -7.31
N SER A 698 14.66 37.62 -7.19
CA SER A 698 15.79 37.38 -6.29
C SER A 698 17.14 37.66 -6.92
N ASN A 699 18.18 37.75 -6.09
CA ASN A 699 19.56 37.99 -6.54
C ASN A 699 20.24 36.74 -7.12
N ASP A 700 19.60 35.58 -7.05
CA ASP A 700 20.14 34.29 -7.42
C ASP A 700 19.26 33.60 -8.48
N PRO A 701 19.84 32.83 -9.41
CA PRO A 701 19.07 32.09 -10.39
C PRO A 701 18.27 30.96 -9.73
N LEU A 702 17.08 30.68 -10.27
CA LEU A 702 16.38 29.42 -10.04
C LEU A 702 16.92 28.39 -11.02
N THR A 703 17.13 27.16 -10.57
CA THR A 703 17.69 26.09 -11.41
C THR A 703 16.63 25.38 -12.24
N GLU A 704 15.38 25.40 -11.77
CA GLU A 704 14.24 24.81 -12.46
C GLU A 704 12.94 25.49 -12.01
N VAL A 705 11.98 25.66 -12.92
CA VAL A 705 10.64 26.21 -12.63
C VAL A 705 9.58 25.40 -13.35
N ARG A 706 8.50 25.05 -12.67
CA ARG A 706 7.37 24.26 -13.17
C ARG A 706 6.04 24.93 -12.86
N VAL A 707 5.18 25.07 -13.86
CA VAL A 707 3.81 25.59 -13.70
C VAL A 707 2.84 24.41 -13.72
N LEU A 708 1.99 24.28 -12.68
CA LEU A 708 1.17 23.08 -12.50
C LEU A 708 -0.31 23.26 -12.84
N ARG A 709 -0.94 24.26 -12.22
CA ARG A 709 -2.40 24.44 -12.27
C ARG A 709 -2.82 25.82 -11.78
N ALA A 710 -4.03 26.22 -12.16
CA ALA A 710 -4.74 27.35 -11.59
C ALA A 710 -5.89 26.88 -10.70
N THR A 711 -6.22 27.66 -9.67
CA THR A 711 -7.43 27.51 -8.85
C THR A 711 -8.23 28.79 -8.91
N TYR A 712 -9.56 28.71 -8.92
CA TYR A 712 -10.46 29.87 -9.03
C TYR A 712 -11.84 29.58 -8.42
N THR A 713 -12.57 30.60 -8.01
CA THR A 713 -13.95 30.49 -7.51
C THR A 713 -14.92 30.97 -8.58
N HIS A 714 -15.89 30.12 -8.96
CA HIS A 714 -16.96 30.46 -9.89
C HIS A 714 -18.29 29.87 -9.41
N GLY A 715 -19.35 30.69 -9.38
CA GLY A 715 -20.67 30.29 -8.86
C GLY A 715 -20.66 29.90 -7.37
N GLY A 716 -19.77 30.49 -6.57
CA GLY A 716 -19.63 30.17 -5.14
C GLY A 716 -18.94 28.83 -4.85
N ARG A 717 -18.39 28.16 -5.86
CA ARG A 717 -17.62 26.92 -5.73
C ARG A 717 -16.18 27.13 -6.18
N GLN A 718 -15.24 26.49 -5.49
CA GLN A 718 -13.83 26.49 -5.86
C GLN A 718 -13.57 25.42 -6.93
N HIS A 719 -12.86 25.81 -7.98
CA HIS A 719 -12.48 24.99 -9.12
C HIS A 719 -10.96 24.93 -9.22
N ILE A 720 -10.47 23.83 -9.77
CA ILE A 720 -9.05 23.58 -10.05
C ILE A 720 -8.93 23.26 -11.53
N GLN A 721 -8.18 24.07 -12.27
CA GLN A 721 -7.87 23.89 -13.69
C GLN A 721 -6.42 23.43 -13.85
N PRO A 722 -6.16 22.17 -14.22
CA PRO A 722 -4.81 21.73 -14.57
C PRO A 722 -4.35 22.40 -15.87
N LEU A 723 -3.05 22.71 -15.97
CA LEU A 723 -2.45 23.39 -17.12
C LEU A 723 -1.72 22.39 -18.03
N TRP A 724 -2.44 21.44 -18.64
CA TRP A 724 -1.85 20.35 -19.44
C TRP A 724 -2.09 20.54 -20.95
N GLY A 725 -1.04 20.89 -21.70
CA GLY A 725 -1.10 21.06 -23.17
C GLY A 725 -0.01 20.32 -23.94
N THR A 726 1.26 20.36 -23.49
CA THR A 726 2.38 19.54 -23.99
C THR A 726 3.45 19.37 -22.89
N PRO A 727 4.38 18.40 -22.98
CA PRO A 727 5.49 18.25 -22.04
C PRO A 727 6.45 19.46 -22.04
N GLU A 728 6.67 20.11 -23.19
CA GLU A 728 7.62 21.22 -23.32
C GLU A 728 7.07 22.56 -22.78
N SER A 729 5.77 22.69 -22.56
CA SER A 729 5.12 23.94 -22.15
C SER A 729 5.09 24.18 -20.64
N LYS A 730 5.61 23.26 -19.80
CA LYS A 730 5.40 23.30 -18.34
C LYS A 730 6.65 23.59 -17.51
N THR A 731 7.83 23.45 -18.09
CA THR A 731 9.10 23.45 -17.34
C THR A 731 10.08 24.40 -17.99
N SER A 732 10.55 25.39 -17.24
CA SER A 732 11.75 26.13 -17.58
C SER A 732 12.95 25.44 -16.96
N GLY A 733 14.09 25.49 -17.66
CA GLY A 733 15.39 25.22 -17.05
C GLY A 733 15.77 26.32 -16.06
N ALA A 734 17.01 26.81 -16.14
CA ALA A 734 17.45 27.90 -15.28
C ALA A 734 16.71 29.21 -15.60
N LEU A 735 16.08 29.83 -14.59
CA LEU A 735 15.47 31.17 -14.65
C LEU A 735 16.38 32.15 -13.89
N LEU A 736 16.97 33.10 -14.62
CA LEU A 736 17.94 34.04 -14.03
C LEU A 736 17.26 35.04 -13.08
N ALA A 737 18.08 35.70 -12.28
CA ALA A 737 17.68 36.82 -11.44
C ALA A 737 17.13 37.97 -12.31
N GLY A 738 15.89 38.39 -12.07
CA GLY A 738 15.20 39.44 -12.80
C GLY A 738 14.34 38.99 -13.99
N ASP A 739 14.42 37.71 -14.39
CA ASP A 739 13.72 37.19 -15.56
C ASP A 739 12.30 36.65 -15.24
N GLU A 740 11.48 36.53 -16.29
CA GLU A 740 10.14 35.92 -16.24
C GLU A 740 10.05 34.66 -17.11
N PHE A 741 9.34 33.65 -16.61
CA PHE A 741 8.93 32.45 -17.35
C PHE A 741 7.42 32.49 -17.56
N SER A 742 6.97 32.30 -18.80
CA SER A 742 5.56 32.40 -19.18
C SER A 742 5.08 31.15 -19.91
N VAL A 743 3.90 30.66 -19.54
CA VAL A 743 3.23 29.51 -20.16
C VAL A 743 1.92 29.98 -20.79
N PRO A 744 1.70 29.80 -22.10
CA PRO A 744 0.45 30.17 -22.75
C PRO A 744 -0.70 29.24 -22.32
N LEU A 745 -1.86 29.83 -22.06
CA LEU A 745 -3.09 29.12 -21.70
C LEU A 745 -3.83 28.71 -22.98
N ILE A 746 -3.70 27.44 -23.38
CA ILE A 746 -4.40 26.91 -24.56
C ILE A 746 -5.80 26.42 -24.15
N LEU A 747 -6.82 26.83 -24.91
CA LEU A 747 -8.20 26.37 -24.76
C LEU A 747 -8.30 24.87 -25.03
N MET A 748 -8.70 24.08 -24.03
CA MET A 748 -9.22 22.74 -24.26
C MET A 748 -10.72 22.89 -24.56
N SER A 749 -11.14 22.63 -25.79
CA SER A 749 -12.56 22.49 -26.11
C SER A 749 -13.05 21.17 -25.55
N ASP A 750 -13.60 21.18 -24.33
CA ASP A 750 -14.32 20.01 -23.82
C ASP A 750 -15.61 19.83 -24.64
N GLY A 751 -15.86 18.61 -25.09
CA GLY A 751 -16.98 18.23 -25.95
C GLY A 751 -18.36 18.27 -25.28
N ASP A 752 -18.51 18.99 -24.16
CA ASP A 752 -19.80 19.28 -23.54
C ASP A 752 -20.27 20.66 -24.01
N GLY A 753 -21.40 20.69 -24.71
CA GLY A 753 -21.89 21.76 -25.58
C GLY A 753 -22.20 23.14 -24.97
N ASP A 754 -21.58 23.53 -23.86
CA ASP A 754 -21.62 24.89 -23.33
C ASP A 754 -20.33 25.62 -23.73
N GLY A 755 -20.35 26.22 -24.93
CA GLY A 755 -19.23 26.94 -25.53
C GLY A 755 -18.74 28.13 -24.70
N HIS A 756 -17.70 27.91 -23.90
CA HIS A 756 -16.93 28.96 -23.26
C HIS A 756 -15.57 29.17 -23.96
N GLU A 757 -15.34 30.37 -24.50
CA GLU A 757 -14.09 30.78 -25.19
C GLU A 757 -12.95 31.21 -24.24
N TRP A 758 -13.06 30.94 -22.93
CA TRP A 758 -12.10 31.44 -21.92
C TRP A 758 -11.50 30.32 -21.07
N PHE A 759 -10.17 30.32 -20.87
CA PHE A 759 -9.47 29.35 -20.01
C PHE A 759 -9.98 29.39 -18.55
N LEU A 760 -10.37 30.57 -18.07
CA LEU A 760 -11.14 30.76 -16.85
C LEU A 760 -12.51 31.35 -17.18
N PRO A 761 -13.62 30.82 -16.64
CA PRO A 761 -14.95 31.37 -16.86
C PRO A 761 -15.03 32.87 -16.50
N PRO A 762 -15.74 33.70 -17.28
CA PRO A 762 -15.98 35.11 -16.93
C PRO A 762 -16.61 35.24 -15.52
N GLY A 763 -16.13 36.20 -14.72
CA GLY A 763 -16.59 36.40 -13.34
C GLY A 763 -15.94 35.48 -12.30
N SER A 764 -14.87 34.75 -12.66
CA SER A 764 -14.07 33.96 -11.71
C SER A 764 -13.31 34.86 -10.71
N THR A 765 -13.38 34.52 -9.43
CA THR A 765 -12.73 35.21 -8.30
C THR A 765 -11.68 34.31 -7.65
N ASP A 766 -10.90 34.79 -6.68
CA ASP A 766 -9.89 34.02 -5.92
C ASP A 766 -8.91 33.19 -6.78
N GLN A 767 -8.42 33.80 -7.87
CA GLN A 767 -7.53 33.11 -8.80
C GLN A 767 -6.14 32.92 -8.17
N ALA A 768 -5.62 31.69 -8.18
CA ALA A 768 -4.27 31.40 -7.70
C ALA A 768 -3.56 30.36 -8.57
N LEU A 769 -2.34 30.69 -8.99
CA LEU A 769 -1.45 29.81 -9.74
C LEU A 769 -0.59 28.97 -8.78
N THR A 770 -0.52 27.65 -9.01
CA THR A 770 0.39 26.75 -8.27
C THR A 770 1.64 26.51 -9.10
N VAL A 771 2.81 26.85 -8.54
CA VAL A 771 4.12 26.72 -9.19
C VAL A 771 5.09 25.99 -8.28
N HIS A 772 5.94 25.14 -8.87
CA HIS A 772 7.08 24.52 -8.20
C HIS A 772 8.37 25.12 -8.75
N PHE A 773 9.34 25.41 -7.90
CA PHE A 773 10.64 25.91 -8.35
C PHE A 773 11.77 25.42 -7.46
N ARG A 774 12.98 25.42 -8.02
CA ARG A 774 14.19 24.97 -7.33
C ARG A 774 15.16 26.13 -7.18
N ASP A 775 15.49 26.45 -5.94
CA ASP A 775 16.41 27.56 -5.63
C ASP A 775 17.88 27.21 -5.95
N ARG A 776 18.79 28.18 -5.74
CA ARG A 776 20.22 27.99 -5.99
C ARG A 776 20.85 26.96 -5.05
N ALA A 777 20.31 26.82 -3.83
CA ALA A 777 20.74 25.79 -2.89
C ALA A 777 20.24 24.39 -3.27
N GLY A 778 19.41 24.26 -4.31
CA GLY A 778 18.82 23.01 -4.77
C GLY A 778 17.63 22.54 -3.94
N LEU A 779 17.02 23.43 -3.16
CA LEU A 779 15.79 23.16 -2.42
C LEU A 779 14.58 23.39 -3.32
N TRP A 780 13.63 22.48 -3.28
CA TRP A 780 12.35 22.62 -3.98
C TRP A 780 11.34 23.38 -3.14
N TRP A 781 10.57 24.23 -3.80
CA TRP A 781 9.54 25.07 -3.23
C TRP A 781 8.26 25.00 -4.05
N GLU A 782 7.12 25.08 -3.38
CA GLU A 782 5.80 25.28 -3.96
C GLU A 782 5.28 26.66 -3.56
N ARG A 783 4.69 27.40 -4.50
CA ARG A 783 3.97 28.64 -4.23
C ARG A 783 2.58 28.57 -4.83
N ILE A 784 1.60 29.09 -4.11
CA ILE A 784 0.18 29.14 -4.51
C ILE A 784 -0.29 30.59 -4.48
N GLY A 785 -0.31 31.24 -5.65
CA GLY A 785 -0.62 32.66 -5.78
C GLY A 785 0.27 33.54 -4.91
N ASP A 786 -0.34 34.40 -4.10
CA ASP A 786 0.37 35.32 -3.21
C ASP A 786 0.75 34.72 -1.84
N LYS A 787 0.42 33.45 -1.59
CA LYS A 787 0.78 32.78 -0.34
C LYS A 787 2.30 32.63 -0.22
N PRO A 788 2.86 32.66 1.02
CA PRO A 788 4.26 32.35 1.23
C PRO A 788 4.63 30.98 0.63
N PRO A 789 5.81 30.85 0.01
CA PRO A 789 6.25 29.59 -0.57
C PRO A 789 6.49 28.55 0.52
N PHE A 790 6.11 27.31 0.24
CA PHE A 790 6.28 26.15 1.11
C PHE A 790 7.33 25.20 0.54
N ARG A 791 8.19 24.61 1.38
CA ARG A 791 9.27 23.73 0.91
C ARG A 791 8.74 22.33 0.55
N LEU A 792 9.28 21.71 -0.49
CA LEU A 792 9.06 20.31 -0.88
C LEU A 792 10.31 19.44 -0.60
N PRO A 793 10.45 18.81 0.59
CA PRO A 793 11.67 18.09 0.98
C PRO A 793 12.03 16.89 0.11
N ALA A 794 11.03 16.27 -0.52
CA ALA A 794 11.19 15.11 -1.41
C ALA A 794 11.25 15.51 -2.90
N GLY A 795 11.22 16.81 -3.19
CA GLY A 795 10.94 17.32 -4.52
C GLY A 795 9.45 17.22 -4.89
N PRO A 796 9.08 17.74 -6.07
CA PRO A 796 7.76 17.58 -6.64
C PRO A 796 7.51 16.09 -6.94
N SER A 797 6.28 15.61 -6.73
CA SER A 797 5.86 14.32 -7.33
C SER A 797 6.06 14.43 -8.84
N GLU A 798 6.74 13.47 -9.46
CA GLU A 798 6.87 13.45 -10.92
C GLU A 798 5.47 13.61 -11.52
N PRO A 799 5.23 14.67 -12.34
CA PRO A 799 4.02 14.69 -13.14
C PRO A 799 4.11 13.49 -14.08
N ASP A 800 2.97 12.84 -14.30
CA ASP A 800 2.87 11.73 -15.24
C ASP A 800 3.62 12.06 -16.54
N PRO A 801 4.68 11.30 -16.91
CA PRO A 801 5.44 11.58 -18.11
C PRO A 801 4.63 11.36 -19.40
N ALA A 802 3.41 10.80 -19.31
CA ALA A 802 2.51 10.65 -20.46
C ALA A 802 1.03 10.70 -20.06
N PRO A 803 0.39 11.89 -20.01
CA PRO A 803 -1.06 12.00 -19.88
C PRO A 803 -1.66 11.91 -21.29
N GLN A 804 -1.96 10.70 -21.74
CA GLN A 804 -2.87 10.50 -22.87
C GLN A 804 -4.26 10.18 -22.35
#